data_AF-A0A6A6FR77-F1
#
_entry.id   AF-A0A6A6FR77-F1
#
_cell.length_a   1.000
_cell.length_b   1.000
_cell.length_c   1.000
_cell.angle_alpha   90.00
_cell.angle_beta   90.00
_cell.angle_gamma   90.00
#
_symmetry.space_group_name_H-M   'P 1'
#
loop_
_entity.id
_entity.type
_entity.pdbx_description
1 polymer ?
#
loop_
_entity_poly.entity_id
_entity_poly.type
_entity_poly.pdbx_seq_one_letter_code
_entity_poly.pdbx_strand_id
1 'polypeptide(L)'
;MAYHPPGGGQGGYDLHDTPTGSDHPYHQPPHRDSEEEEVERSLLHGNPSGPFQGPFDEPHSRSGTPGGHDGKGYNLEESYVGQPPNYGYTDYHGSATTLQDPAYGAPDRVPSPYSRSETGSTEAWRQRQQPGAAAGGLQRNATRKVKLVQGAVLSADYPVPSAIQNAVQAKYRNDLESGSEEFTHLRYTAATCDPNDFTLKNGYNLRPAMYNRHTELLIAITYYNEDKTLTSRTLHGVMQNIRDIVNIKKSEFWNKGGPAWQKIVVCLVFDGIDPCDKGTLDVLATIGIYQDGIMKRDIDGKETVAHIFEYTTQLSVTANQQLIRPLDDGPSTLPPVQMMFCLKQKNSKKINSHRWLFTAFGRILNPEVCILLDAGTKPGHKALLALWEAFYNDKDLGGACGEIHALLGKGWKNLINPLVAIQNFEYKISNILDKPLESSFGYVSVLPGAFSAYRFRAIMGRPLEQYFHGDHTLSKQLGPKGIEGMNIFKKNMFLAEDRILCFELVAKAGSKWHLTYVKASKGETDVPEGAPEFIGQRRRWLNGSFAATLYSLMHFGRMYRSGHNILRMFFFHIQLIYNIATVTLAWFSLASYYLTTAVIIDLVGTPGSSNDQRAFPFGNTVTPILNTCVKYIYLAFLLLQFILALGNRPKGSRWTYIVSFSVYAIIQLYIIVDSFYLVFHAFGSGTGFVTDKGADDFIKSFVASTGAGIIIIALAATFGLYFVASFLYLDPWHMFTSFIQYLLMMTSYINILMVYAFSNWHDVSWGTKGSDKADALPSATTQKGADGKATVIEEPDLAQADIDSQFEQTVKRALTPYIAPKEDTKKTLEDSYKSFRTRLVTFWIFSNALLAVAITSDNFDKFGFSSGATDRTANFFRALLWATAALSFVRFLGCVYFLFKSGLLSCCARR
;
A
#
# COMPACT_ATOMS: atom_id res chain seq x y z
N MET A 1 52.77 39.05 -9.36
CA MET A 1 54.08 39.32 -8.74
C MET A 1 54.38 38.18 -7.79
N ALA A 2 55.64 37.79 -7.64
CA ALA A 2 56.05 36.73 -6.70
C ALA A 2 56.39 37.32 -5.32
N TYR A 3 56.32 36.51 -4.26
CA TYR A 3 57.35 36.43 -3.19
C TYR A 3 57.15 35.16 -2.35
N HIS A 4 58.20 34.66 -1.70
CA HIS A 4 58.22 33.45 -0.86
C HIS A 4 58.62 33.78 0.61
N PRO A 5 58.48 32.85 1.58
CA PRO A 5 58.65 33.08 3.03
C PRO A 5 60.14 33.00 3.49
N PRO A 6 60.47 33.00 4.80
CA PRO A 6 60.75 31.69 5.47
C PRO A 6 60.58 31.62 7.02
N GLY A 7 60.80 30.41 7.59
CA GLY A 7 61.32 30.16 8.96
C GLY A 7 60.36 29.51 9.99
N GLY A 8 60.79 28.59 10.88
CA GLY A 8 62.07 27.86 11.01
C GLY A 8 62.30 27.17 12.38
N GLY A 9 63.10 26.07 12.43
CA GLY A 9 63.54 25.33 13.65
C GLY A 9 62.74 24.03 13.93
N GLN A 10 63.30 22.80 14.02
CA GLN A 10 64.39 22.18 14.84
C GLN A 10 63.99 21.93 16.31
N GLY A 11 64.26 20.77 16.94
CA GLY A 11 64.91 19.50 16.53
C GLY A 11 64.52 18.35 17.50
N GLY A 12 65.09 17.14 17.50
CA GLY A 12 66.21 16.58 16.72
C GLY A 12 66.32 15.03 16.90
N TYR A 13 67.48 14.46 16.52
CA TYR A 13 67.82 13.02 16.53
C TYR A 13 68.45 12.60 17.91
N ASP A 14 68.85 11.35 18.22
CA ASP A 14 69.19 10.17 17.41
C ASP A 14 69.18 8.87 18.24
N LEU A 15 69.09 7.69 17.57
CA LEU A 15 69.79 6.41 17.88
C LEU A 15 69.16 5.18 17.19
N HIS A 16 69.99 4.33 16.61
CA HIS A 16 69.66 3.04 15.99
C HIS A 16 70.09 1.86 16.88
N ASP A 17 69.28 0.80 17.00
CA ASP A 17 69.57 -0.50 16.36
C ASP A 17 68.41 -1.53 16.51
N THR A 18 68.53 -2.68 15.84
CA THR A 18 67.47 -3.69 15.60
C THR A 18 67.93 -5.12 16.03
N PRO A 19 67.18 -6.24 15.88
CA PRO A 19 65.79 -6.43 15.42
C PRO A 19 64.92 -7.41 16.27
N THR A 20 63.61 -7.52 15.99
CA THR A 20 62.82 -8.77 15.71
C THR A 20 61.30 -8.58 15.94
N GLY A 21 60.44 -9.20 15.11
CA GLY A 21 59.04 -9.50 15.44
C GLY A 21 57.91 -8.85 14.60
N SER A 22 57.25 -9.68 13.77
CA SER A 22 55.83 -9.64 13.32
C SER A 22 55.13 -8.32 12.87
N ASP A 23 54.77 -8.32 11.58
CA ASP A 23 53.48 -7.94 10.98
C ASP A 23 52.88 -6.52 11.13
N HIS A 24 52.89 -5.77 10.01
CA HIS A 24 52.09 -4.56 9.77
C HIS A 24 50.92 -4.80 8.79
N PRO A 25 49.69 -4.36 9.09
CA PRO A 25 48.63 -4.17 8.11
C PRO A 25 48.68 -2.76 7.47
N TYR A 26 48.30 -2.64 6.20
CA TYR A 26 48.33 -1.40 5.42
C TYR A 26 47.18 -0.43 5.77
N HIS A 27 47.46 0.88 5.76
CA HIS A 27 46.45 1.93 5.74
C HIS A 27 46.06 2.34 4.30
N GLN A 28 44.75 2.45 4.04
CA GLN A 28 44.21 3.02 2.80
C GLN A 28 43.92 4.53 2.95
N PRO A 29 43.96 5.32 1.86
CA PRO A 29 43.50 6.71 1.86
C PRO A 29 41.97 6.81 2.03
N PRO A 30 41.43 7.95 2.52
CA PRO A 30 40.02 8.08 2.84
C PRO A 30 39.11 8.09 1.59
N HIS A 31 37.92 7.52 1.74
CA HIS A 31 36.87 7.56 0.72
C HIS A 31 36.41 9.01 0.44
N ARG A 32 36.23 9.34 -0.85
CA ARG A 32 35.30 10.40 -1.27
C ARG A 32 33.88 9.86 -1.24
N ASP A 33 32.91 10.72 -0.93
CA ASP A 33 31.49 10.38 -0.97
C ASP A 33 31.01 10.07 -2.38
N SER A 34 30.15 9.07 -2.51
CA SER A 34 29.64 8.57 -3.80
C SER A 34 28.32 9.22 -4.25
N GLU A 35 27.90 10.34 -3.65
CA GLU A 35 26.72 11.10 -4.12
C GLU A 35 26.93 11.73 -5.51
N GLU A 36 28.16 12.11 -5.88
CA GLU A 36 28.42 12.81 -7.16
C GLU A 36 28.33 11.88 -8.39
N GLU A 37 28.68 10.60 -8.26
CA GLU A 37 28.44 9.59 -9.32
C GLU A 37 26.95 9.23 -9.50
N GLU A 38 26.04 9.59 -8.57
CA GLU A 38 24.61 9.24 -8.69
C GLU A 38 23.91 9.94 -9.87
N VAL A 39 24.44 11.07 -10.37
CA VAL A 39 23.80 11.85 -11.44
C VAL A 39 24.01 11.23 -12.82
N GLU A 40 25.19 10.69 -13.10
CA GLU A 40 25.55 10.17 -14.44
C GLU A 40 24.99 8.76 -14.73
N ARG A 41 24.52 8.03 -13.71
CA ARG A 41 24.02 6.64 -13.86
C ARG A 41 22.50 6.50 -13.73
N SER A 42 21.74 7.50 -14.16
CA SER A 42 20.27 7.43 -14.15
C SER A 42 19.70 6.45 -15.18
N LEU A 43 18.81 5.56 -14.74
CA LEU A 43 18.04 4.63 -15.58
C LEU A 43 16.92 5.32 -16.39
N LEU A 44 16.80 6.66 -16.32
CA LEU A 44 15.75 7.43 -16.96
C LEU A 44 16.26 8.37 -18.08
N HIS A 45 17.58 8.48 -18.29
CA HIS A 45 18.18 9.31 -19.34
C HIS A 45 18.65 8.49 -20.55
N GLY A 46 18.48 9.06 -21.75
CA GLY A 46 19.02 8.50 -22.99
C GLY A 46 20.52 8.79 -23.14
N ASN A 47 21.27 7.81 -23.65
CA ASN A 47 22.70 7.94 -23.96
C ASN A 47 22.97 9.14 -24.91
N PRO A 48 23.89 10.09 -24.60
CA PRO A 48 24.09 11.32 -25.37
C PRO A 48 24.49 11.18 -26.84
N SER A 49 24.90 9.99 -27.30
CA SER A 49 25.34 9.75 -28.68
C SER A 49 24.17 9.47 -29.66
N GLY A 50 23.36 10.49 -29.95
CA GLY A 50 22.23 10.41 -30.90
C GLY A 50 22.24 11.58 -31.93
N PRO A 51 21.81 11.39 -33.19
CA PRO A 51 22.14 12.29 -34.31
C PRO A 51 21.23 13.53 -34.46
N PHE A 52 20.60 14.03 -33.39
CA PHE A 52 19.76 15.24 -33.43
C PHE A 52 20.06 16.17 -32.25
N GLN A 53 20.63 17.34 -32.53
CA GLN A 53 20.84 18.40 -31.53
C GLN A 53 19.57 19.25 -31.36
N GLY A 54 19.29 19.65 -30.11
CA GLY A 54 18.34 20.72 -29.82
C GLY A 54 18.96 22.11 -30.10
N PRO A 55 18.14 23.15 -30.33
CA PRO A 55 18.63 24.44 -30.88
C PRO A 55 19.23 25.40 -29.83
N PHE A 56 19.91 24.90 -28.78
CA PHE A 56 20.37 25.73 -27.65
C PHE A 56 21.79 25.44 -27.09
N ASP A 57 22.58 24.55 -27.71
CA ASP A 57 23.94 24.23 -27.26
C ASP A 57 25.03 24.81 -28.19
N GLU A 58 25.82 25.78 -27.71
CA GLU A 58 27.05 26.29 -28.37
C GLU A 58 28.34 25.69 -27.77
N PRO A 59 29.48 25.60 -28.52
CA PRO A 59 30.33 24.41 -28.39
C PRO A 59 31.85 24.67 -28.17
N HIS A 60 32.32 24.58 -26.93
CA HIS A 60 33.73 24.37 -26.54
C HIS A 60 33.78 23.33 -25.39
N SER A 61 34.71 22.37 -25.26
CA SER A 61 35.94 22.03 -26.00
C SER A 61 36.28 20.52 -25.91
N ARG A 62 37.13 19.98 -26.80
CA ARG A 62 37.50 18.54 -26.89
C ARG A 62 38.70 18.11 -26.03
N SER A 63 38.69 16.87 -25.50
CA SER A 63 39.77 15.84 -25.49
C SER A 63 39.54 14.81 -24.35
N GLY A 64 39.94 13.53 -24.42
CA GLY A 64 40.48 12.68 -25.50
C GLY A 64 40.76 11.25 -24.99
N THR A 65 40.77 10.21 -25.84
CA THR A 65 40.91 8.78 -25.45
C THR A 65 42.04 8.03 -26.20
N PRO A 66 42.73 7.13 -25.49
CA PRO A 66 42.97 5.71 -25.89
C PRO A 66 42.79 4.74 -24.68
N GLY A 67 42.81 3.41 -24.72
CA GLY A 67 43.05 2.41 -25.79
C GLY A 67 44.38 1.65 -25.61
N GLY A 68 44.49 0.33 -25.42
CA GLY A 68 43.50 -0.76 -25.19
C GLY A 68 43.97 -2.11 -25.79
N HIS A 69 44.06 -3.22 -25.00
CA HIS A 69 44.64 -4.52 -25.43
C HIS A 69 44.20 -5.75 -24.59
N ASP A 70 44.48 -6.97 -25.11
CA ASP A 70 44.00 -8.30 -24.64
C ASP A 70 45.00 -9.15 -23.81
N GLY A 71 44.53 -10.28 -23.24
CA GLY A 71 45.34 -11.52 -23.20
C GLY A 71 45.12 -12.60 -22.11
N LYS A 72 44.72 -13.82 -22.54
CA LYS A 72 44.94 -15.18 -21.92
C LYS A 72 44.20 -15.50 -20.58
N GLY A 73 43.74 -16.74 -20.28
CA GLY A 73 43.53 -17.96 -21.10
C GLY A 73 44.23 -19.25 -20.58
N TYR A 74 43.47 -20.27 -20.13
CA TYR A 74 43.90 -21.68 -19.87
C TYR A 74 42.69 -22.67 -19.89
N ASN A 75 42.93 -23.99 -20.05
CA ASN A 75 41.94 -25.07 -20.33
C ASN A 75 42.13 -26.34 -19.46
N LEU A 76 41.05 -27.17 -19.35
CA LEU A 76 40.90 -28.67 -19.20
C LEU A 76 41.90 -29.49 -18.30
N GLU A 77 41.67 -30.73 -17.84
CA GLU A 77 40.90 -31.89 -18.36
C GLU A 77 40.47 -32.94 -17.25
N GLU A 78 40.17 -34.20 -17.62
CA GLU A 78 39.37 -35.24 -16.87
C GLU A 78 40.23 -36.36 -16.17
N SER A 79 39.79 -37.46 -15.47
CA SER A 79 38.49 -38.16 -15.23
C SER A 79 38.53 -39.20 -14.04
N TYR A 80 37.38 -39.88 -13.78
CA TYR A 80 37.20 -41.21 -13.10
C TYR A 80 37.55 -41.37 -11.58
N VAL A 81 37.11 -42.38 -10.77
CA VAL A 81 36.14 -43.53 -10.84
C VAL A 81 35.73 -44.00 -9.40
N GLY A 82 34.64 -44.77 -9.18
CA GLY A 82 34.48 -45.63 -7.97
C GLY A 82 33.06 -46.18 -7.62
N GLN A 83 32.93 -47.51 -7.48
CA GLN A 83 31.76 -48.30 -6.97
C GLN A 83 32.28 -49.69 -6.45
N PRO A 84 31.52 -50.67 -5.87
CA PRO A 84 30.05 -50.97 -5.85
C PRO A 84 29.56 -51.35 -4.40
N PRO A 85 28.62 -52.31 -4.08
CA PRO A 85 27.56 -53.00 -4.85
C PRO A 85 26.13 -53.12 -4.24
N ASN A 86 25.14 -53.04 -5.13
CA ASN A 86 23.95 -53.90 -5.33
C ASN A 86 23.31 -54.79 -4.21
N TYR A 87 21.97 -54.72 -4.12
CA TYR A 87 21.04 -55.85 -3.87
C TYR A 87 19.69 -55.52 -4.57
N GLY A 88 18.94 -56.53 -5.04
CA GLY A 88 17.67 -56.31 -5.76
C GLY A 88 16.78 -57.55 -5.86
N TYR A 89 15.63 -57.44 -6.54
CA TYR A 89 14.75 -58.58 -6.89
C TYR A 89 13.90 -58.30 -8.14
N THR A 90 13.59 -59.35 -8.91
CA THR A 90 12.74 -59.39 -10.13
C THR A 90 11.25 -59.35 -9.77
N ASP A 91 10.35 -58.63 -10.47
CA ASP A 91 9.96 -58.66 -11.91
C ASP A 91 9.13 -59.90 -12.31
N TYR A 92 7.92 -59.67 -12.87
CA TYR A 92 7.22 -60.51 -13.87
C TYR A 92 5.91 -59.85 -14.37
N HIS A 93 5.60 -60.01 -15.66
CA HIS A 93 4.32 -59.61 -16.28
C HIS A 93 3.20 -60.65 -16.09
N GLY A 94 1.93 -60.21 -16.09
CA GLY A 94 0.76 -61.08 -16.20
C GLY A 94 -0.52 -60.32 -16.56
N SER A 95 -1.24 -60.77 -17.60
CA SER A 95 -2.55 -60.22 -18.00
C SER A 95 -3.67 -61.18 -17.60
N ALA A 96 -4.73 -60.66 -16.97
CA ALA A 96 -5.95 -61.42 -16.70
C ALA A 96 -7.17 -60.49 -16.66
N THR A 97 -8.18 -60.79 -17.48
CA THR A 97 -9.49 -60.14 -17.48
C THR A 97 -10.47 -60.88 -16.56
N THR A 98 -11.21 -60.15 -15.72
CA THR A 98 -12.41 -60.65 -15.06
C THR A 98 -13.58 -59.69 -15.26
N LEU A 99 -14.64 -60.18 -15.91
CA LEU A 99 -15.97 -59.58 -15.77
C LEU A 99 -16.55 -59.98 -14.42
N GLN A 100 -17.36 -59.10 -13.82
CA GLN A 100 -18.29 -59.50 -12.77
C GLN A 100 -19.58 -58.67 -12.82
N ASP A 101 -20.67 -59.24 -12.32
CA ASP A 101 -22.05 -58.98 -12.77
C ASP A 101 -22.77 -57.86 -11.97
N PRO A 102 -23.74 -57.13 -12.56
CA PRO A 102 -24.28 -55.90 -11.96
C PRO A 102 -25.56 -56.14 -11.13
N ALA A 103 -25.41 -56.56 -9.86
CA ALA A 103 -26.56 -56.65 -8.94
C ALA A 103 -26.20 -56.49 -7.45
N TYR A 104 -26.08 -55.24 -6.96
CA TYR A 104 -26.53 -54.82 -5.61
C TYR A 104 -26.40 -53.28 -5.47
N GLY A 105 -27.52 -52.57 -5.59
CA GLY A 105 -27.55 -51.11 -5.51
C GLY A 105 -27.70 -50.58 -4.08
N ALA A 106 -26.89 -49.60 -3.70
CA ALA A 106 -27.16 -48.71 -2.58
C ALA A 106 -27.69 -47.36 -3.12
N PRO A 107 -28.78 -46.79 -2.57
CA PRO A 107 -29.45 -45.63 -3.16
C PRO A 107 -28.67 -44.32 -3.02
N ASP A 108 -28.91 -43.40 -3.95
CA ASP A 108 -28.19 -42.13 -4.09
C ASP A 108 -28.22 -41.25 -2.84
N ARG A 109 -27.03 -40.78 -2.42
CA ARG A 109 -26.92 -39.64 -1.51
C ARG A 109 -27.06 -38.33 -2.30
N VAL A 110 -28.25 -37.75 -2.23
CA VAL A 110 -28.55 -36.41 -2.77
C VAL A 110 -27.54 -35.37 -2.23
N PRO A 111 -26.77 -34.66 -3.08
CA PRO A 111 -25.83 -33.65 -2.62
C PRO A 111 -26.53 -32.41 -2.02
N SER A 112 -25.98 -31.88 -0.93
CA SER A 112 -26.49 -30.67 -0.27
C SER A 112 -26.26 -29.40 -1.11
N PRO A 113 -27.21 -28.45 -1.18
CA PRO A 113 -27.16 -27.30 -2.11
C PRO A 113 -26.19 -26.17 -1.71
N TYR A 114 -25.15 -26.44 -0.93
CA TYR A 114 -24.20 -25.43 -0.44
C TYR A 114 -22.73 -25.89 -0.54
N SER A 115 -22.14 -25.68 -1.71
CA SER A 115 -20.68 -25.72 -1.94
C SER A 115 -20.22 -24.42 -2.59
N ARG A 116 -19.10 -23.85 -2.13
CA ARG A 116 -18.53 -22.60 -2.68
C ARG A 116 -17.43 -22.90 -3.71
N SER A 117 -17.23 -21.97 -4.64
CA SER A 117 -16.35 -22.15 -5.82
C SER A 117 -14.85 -22.05 -5.50
N GLU A 118 -14.08 -22.97 -6.09
CA GLU A 118 -12.60 -22.96 -6.05
C GLU A 118 -12.05 -22.67 -7.47
N THR A 119 -11.75 -21.40 -7.74
CA THR A 119 -11.45 -20.87 -9.09
C THR A 119 -9.96 -20.93 -9.48
N GLY A 120 -9.18 -21.86 -8.91
CA GLY A 120 -7.72 -21.74 -8.80
C GLY A 120 -6.83 -22.56 -9.74
N SER A 121 -7.35 -23.48 -10.56
CA SER A 121 -6.49 -24.48 -11.23
C SER A 121 -5.84 -24.00 -12.55
N THR A 122 -4.65 -24.54 -12.85
CA THR A 122 -3.96 -24.41 -14.15
C THR A 122 -4.76 -25.01 -15.31
N GLU A 123 -5.62 -25.99 -15.03
CA GLU A 123 -6.51 -26.58 -16.03
C GLU A 123 -7.56 -25.57 -16.53
N ALA A 124 -8.12 -24.74 -15.64
CA ALA A 124 -9.03 -23.66 -16.04
C ALA A 124 -8.34 -22.64 -16.96
N TRP A 125 -7.04 -22.38 -16.75
CA TRP A 125 -6.25 -21.53 -17.65
C TRP A 125 -5.99 -22.17 -19.01
N ARG A 126 -5.66 -23.48 -19.07
CA ARG A 126 -5.50 -24.19 -20.34
C ARG A 126 -6.80 -24.20 -21.15
N GLN A 127 -7.93 -24.43 -20.49
CA GLN A 127 -9.26 -24.42 -21.12
C GLN A 127 -9.69 -23.04 -21.65
N ARG A 128 -9.13 -21.93 -21.13
CA ARG A 128 -9.32 -20.56 -21.63
C ARG A 128 -8.45 -20.21 -22.84
N GLN A 129 -7.42 -21.01 -23.15
CA GLN A 129 -6.47 -20.73 -24.23
C GLN A 129 -6.51 -21.78 -25.37
N GLN A 130 -7.54 -22.65 -25.38
CA GLN A 130 -7.77 -23.63 -26.44
C GLN A 130 -9.15 -23.42 -27.09
N PRO A 131 -9.22 -22.71 -28.24
CA PRO A 131 -10.43 -22.67 -29.06
C PRO A 131 -10.86 -24.09 -29.46
N GLY A 132 -12.16 -24.39 -29.35
CA GLY A 132 -12.77 -25.62 -29.90
C GLY A 132 -12.56 -26.94 -29.13
N ALA A 133 -11.71 -27.01 -28.10
CA ALA A 133 -11.28 -28.29 -27.49
C ALA A 133 -12.37 -29.18 -26.84
N ALA A 134 -13.61 -28.70 -26.72
CA ALA A 134 -14.77 -29.48 -26.24
C ALA A 134 -15.64 -30.08 -27.37
N ALA A 135 -15.42 -29.69 -28.63
CA ALA A 135 -16.09 -30.25 -29.80
C ALA A 135 -15.18 -31.31 -30.46
N GLY A 136 -15.59 -32.57 -30.45
CA GLY A 136 -14.80 -33.71 -30.95
C GLY A 136 -14.71 -33.79 -32.47
N GLY A 137 -14.23 -32.75 -33.15
CA GLY A 137 -14.11 -32.69 -34.60
C GLY A 137 -12.92 -31.86 -35.08
N LEU A 138 -12.30 -32.27 -36.19
CA LEU A 138 -11.17 -31.59 -36.82
C LEU A 138 -11.62 -30.32 -37.58
N GLN A 139 -11.93 -29.23 -36.87
CA GLN A 139 -12.14 -27.93 -37.48
C GLN A 139 -10.82 -27.36 -38.03
N ARG A 140 -10.73 -27.25 -39.36
CA ARG A 140 -9.67 -26.49 -40.05
C ARG A 140 -10.06 -25.01 -40.11
N ASN A 141 -9.77 -24.27 -39.04
CA ASN A 141 -9.90 -22.83 -39.05
C ASN A 141 -8.92 -22.23 -40.09
N ALA A 142 -9.31 -21.12 -40.72
CA ALA A 142 -8.38 -20.35 -41.55
C ALA A 142 -7.25 -19.77 -40.68
N THR A 143 -6.13 -19.32 -41.28
CA THR A 143 -5.03 -18.70 -40.52
C THR A 143 -4.74 -17.27 -40.97
N ARG A 144 -4.88 -16.32 -40.04
CA ARG A 144 -4.51 -14.91 -40.22
C ARG A 144 -3.00 -14.75 -40.02
N LYS A 145 -2.38 -13.93 -40.87
CA LYS A 145 -0.95 -13.57 -40.79
C LYS A 145 -0.76 -12.21 -40.12
N VAL A 146 -0.38 -12.22 -38.86
CA VAL A 146 -0.12 -11.02 -38.05
C VAL A 146 1.34 -10.59 -38.23
N LYS A 147 1.57 -9.41 -38.83
CA LYS A 147 2.94 -8.84 -38.97
C LYS A 147 3.41 -8.27 -37.62
N LEU A 148 4.65 -8.56 -37.22
CA LEU A 148 5.21 -8.01 -35.97
C LEU A 148 5.63 -6.55 -36.11
N VAL A 149 5.29 -5.73 -35.11
CA VAL A 149 5.73 -4.34 -35.02
C VAL A 149 7.23 -4.30 -34.78
N GLN A 150 7.94 -3.54 -35.62
CA GLN A 150 9.42 -3.51 -35.70
C GLN A 150 10.07 -4.91 -35.81
N GLY A 151 9.32 -5.91 -36.29
CA GLY A 151 9.78 -7.28 -36.47
C GLY A 151 9.88 -8.13 -35.20
N ALA A 152 9.55 -7.59 -34.02
CA ALA A 152 9.75 -8.26 -32.73
C ALA A 152 8.56 -8.17 -31.74
N VAL A 153 7.66 -7.19 -31.89
CA VAL A 153 6.54 -6.98 -30.95
C VAL A 153 5.23 -7.49 -31.56
N LEU A 154 4.57 -8.43 -30.87
CA LEU A 154 3.20 -8.84 -31.20
C LEU A 154 2.21 -7.81 -30.64
N SER A 155 1.62 -7.04 -31.55
CA SER A 155 0.55 -6.07 -31.30
C SER A 155 -0.48 -6.26 -32.41
N ALA A 156 -1.69 -6.69 -32.09
CA ALA A 156 -2.73 -6.97 -33.07
C ALA A 156 -4.13 -6.61 -32.57
N ASP A 157 -5.00 -6.27 -33.52
CA ASP A 157 -6.37 -5.85 -33.28
C ASP A 157 -7.33 -6.99 -33.67
N TYR A 158 -8.19 -7.38 -32.72
CA TYR A 158 -9.12 -8.52 -32.80
C TYR A 158 -10.58 -8.02 -32.68
N PRO A 159 -11.51 -8.48 -33.54
CA PRO A 159 -12.90 -8.01 -33.48
C PRO A 159 -13.58 -8.44 -32.18
N VAL A 160 -14.28 -7.50 -31.53
CA VAL A 160 -15.03 -7.80 -30.30
C VAL A 160 -16.35 -8.50 -30.61
N PRO A 161 -16.91 -9.32 -29.69
CA PRO A 161 -18.22 -9.96 -29.86
C PRO A 161 -19.33 -9.00 -30.29
N SER A 162 -20.19 -9.48 -31.19
CA SER A 162 -21.27 -8.70 -31.84
C SER A 162 -22.13 -7.95 -30.82
N ALA A 163 -22.43 -8.59 -29.68
CA ALA A 163 -23.25 -8.04 -28.60
C ALA A 163 -22.59 -6.84 -27.88
N ILE A 164 -21.26 -6.79 -27.81
CA ILE A 164 -20.50 -5.68 -27.21
C ILE A 164 -20.43 -4.52 -28.20
N GLN A 165 -20.08 -4.82 -29.46
CA GLN A 165 -20.02 -3.85 -30.56
C GLN A 165 -21.38 -3.15 -30.82
N ASN A 166 -22.49 -3.86 -30.61
CA ASN A 166 -23.85 -3.34 -30.76
C ASN A 166 -24.38 -2.62 -29.50
N ALA A 167 -23.68 -2.69 -28.37
CA ALA A 167 -24.06 -2.01 -27.14
C ALA A 167 -23.30 -0.68 -26.91
N VAL A 168 -22.35 -0.35 -27.79
CA VAL A 168 -21.82 1.02 -27.96
C VAL A 168 -22.84 1.85 -28.75
N GLN A 169 -23.02 3.13 -28.42
CA GLN A 169 -23.95 3.99 -29.14
C GLN A 169 -23.55 4.15 -30.62
N ALA A 170 -24.56 4.08 -31.51
CA ALA A 170 -24.36 4.14 -32.97
C ALA A 170 -23.55 5.36 -33.44
N LYS A 171 -23.66 6.51 -32.74
CA LYS A 171 -22.92 7.75 -33.04
C LYS A 171 -21.39 7.66 -32.85
N TYR A 172 -20.91 6.67 -32.08
CA TYR A 172 -19.47 6.39 -31.92
C TYR A 172 -19.04 5.19 -32.77
N ARG A 173 -19.91 4.18 -32.89
CA ARG A 173 -19.69 2.99 -33.72
C ARG A 173 -19.60 3.32 -35.22
N ASN A 174 -20.42 4.26 -35.69
CA ASN A 174 -20.57 4.58 -37.11
C ASN A 174 -19.76 5.84 -37.51
N ASP A 175 -18.84 6.32 -36.66
CA ASP A 175 -17.92 7.42 -36.94
C ASP A 175 -16.78 6.95 -37.88
N LEU A 176 -17.17 6.56 -39.09
CA LEU A 176 -16.31 5.99 -40.12
C LEU A 176 -15.31 7.01 -40.68
N GLU A 177 -15.60 8.31 -40.55
CA GLU A 177 -14.69 9.39 -40.97
C GLU A 177 -13.44 9.49 -40.07
N SER A 178 -13.53 9.04 -38.81
CA SER A 178 -12.41 9.01 -37.86
C SER A 178 -11.43 7.85 -38.09
N GLY A 179 -11.83 6.80 -38.82
CA GLY A 179 -10.99 5.61 -39.06
C GLY A 179 -10.60 4.84 -37.78
N SER A 180 -11.29 5.05 -36.66
CA SER A 180 -10.93 4.49 -35.36
C SER A 180 -11.54 3.11 -35.12
N GLU A 181 -10.69 2.09 -34.99
CA GLU A 181 -11.09 0.73 -34.61
C GLU A 181 -11.39 0.59 -33.10
N GLU A 182 -11.31 1.66 -32.30
CA GLU A 182 -11.32 1.57 -30.84
C GLU A 182 -12.62 1.02 -30.21
N PHE A 183 -13.72 1.13 -30.95
CA PHE A 183 -15.05 0.62 -30.58
C PHE A 183 -15.38 -0.74 -31.20
N THR A 184 -14.55 -1.21 -32.14
CA THR A 184 -14.81 -2.41 -32.96
C THR A 184 -13.79 -3.53 -32.74
N HIS A 185 -12.56 -3.19 -32.37
CA HIS A 185 -11.48 -4.14 -32.12
C HIS A 185 -10.80 -3.92 -30.77
N LEU A 186 -10.62 -5.02 -30.04
CA LEU A 186 -9.74 -5.13 -28.88
C LEU A 186 -8.29 -5.23 -29.40
N ARG A 187 -7.45 -4.25 -29.03
CA ARG A 187 -6.00 -4.37 -29.29
C ARG A 187 -5.36 -5.21 -28.20
N TYR A 188 -4.62 -6.23 -28.57
CA TYR A 188 -3.78 -7.01 -27.67
C TYR A 188 -2.30 -6.83 -28.02
N THR A 189 -1.46 -6.63 -27.01
CA THR A 189 0.00 -6.54 -27.12
C THR A 189 0.66 -7.45 -26.09
N ALA A 190 1.56 -8.31 -26.55
CA ALA A 190 2.38 -9.16 -25.70
C ALA A 190 3.71 -8.46 -25.39
N ALA A 191 3.92 -8.02 -24.15
CA ALA A 191 5.15 -7.35 -23.75
C ALA A 191 6.19 -8.37 -23.27
N THR A 192 7.17 -8.68 -24.12
CA THR A 192 8.31 -9.57 -23.85
C THR A 192 9.53 -8.82 -23.29
N CYS A 193 9.30 -7.77 -22.50
CA CYS A 193 10.31 -6.86 -21.99
C CYS A 193 10.00 -6.35 -20.57
N ASP A 194 10.97 -5.69 -19.93
CA ASP A 194 10.77 -5.01 -18.66
C ASP A 194 9.88 -3.76 -18.81
N PRO A 195 9.10 -3.35 -17.78
CA PRO A 195 8.49 -2.01 -17.72
C PRO A 195 9.43 -0.85 -18.10
N ASN A 196 10.72 -0.96 -17.80
CA ASN A 196 11.72 0.06 -18.15
C ASN A 196 11.96 0.14 -19.67
N ASP A 197 11.81 -0.97 -20.39
CA ASP A 197 12.09 -1.13 -21.82
C ASP A 197 10.86 -0.94 -22.72
N PHE A 198 9.64 -0.98 -22.15
CA PHE A 198 8.39 -0.73 -22.87
C PHE A 198 8.33 0.72 -23.37
N THR A 199 8.84 0.94 -24.59
CA THR A 199 9.08 2.25 -25.19
C THR A 199 8.86 2.23 -26.70
N LEU A 200 8.57 3.42 -27.27
CA LEU A 200 8.41 3.63 -28.72
C LEU A 200 9.64 3.15 -29.53
N LYS A 201 10.84 3.32 -28.95
CA LYS A 201 12.12 2.87 -29.54
C LYS A 201 12.19 1.35 -29.71
N ASN A 202 11.55 0.61 -28.82
CA ASN A 202 11.53 -0.85 -28.79
C ASN A 202 10.24 -1.43 -29.42
N GLY A 203 9.49 -0.62 -30.18
CA GLY A 203 8.27 -1.03 -30.90
C GLY A 203 6.98 -1.00 -30.08
N TYR A 204 7.04 -0.63 -28.80
CA TYR A 204 5.86 -0.57 -27.92
C TYR A 204 5.20 0.81 -27.95
N ASN A 205 3.92 0.87 -28.32
CA ASN A 205 3.10 2.08 -28.33
C ASN A 205 1.68 1.75 -27.83
N LEU A 206 0.95 2.76 -27.36
CA LEU A 206 -0.39 2.67 -26.77
C LEU A 206 -1.42 3.40 -27.65
N ARG A 207 -2.65 2.87 -27.73
CA ARG A 207 -3.72 3.38 -28.59
C ARG A 207 -4.02 4.89 -28.39
N PRO A 208 -4.02 5.49 -27.18
CA PRO A 208 -4.23 6.94 -27.02
C PRO A 208 -3.12 7.78 -27.66
N ALA A 209 -1.86 7.35 -27.54
CA ALA A 209 -0.71 8.03 -28.13
C ALA A 209 -0.66 7.83 -29.66
N MET A 210 -1.09 6.66 -30.16
CA MET A 210 -1.27 6.42 -31.60
C MET A 210 -2.33 7.36 -32.22
N TYR A 211 -3.38 7.70 -31.48
CA TYR A 211 -4.38 8.71 -31.87
C TYR A 211 -4.00 10.15 -31.49
N ASN A 212 -2.75 10.41 -31.08
CA ASN A 212 -2.23 11.73 -30.70
C ASN A 212 -3.07 12.45 -29.60
N ARG A 213 -3.67 11.68 -28.68
CA ARG A 213 -4.54 12.21 -27.60
C ARG A 213 -3.72 12.63 -26.39
N HIS A 214 -3.91 13.87 -25.93
CA HIS A 214 -3.36 14.34 -24.66
C HIS A 214 -4.11 13.69 -23.48
N THR A 215 -3.40 12.90 -22.67
CA THR A 215 -3.96 12.34 -21.42
C THR A 215 -3.89 13.40 -20.32
N GLU A 216 -5.03 13.85 -19.80
CA GLU A 216 -5.08 14.68 -18.59
C GLU A 216 -5.06 13.80 -17.33
N LEU A 217 -5.92 12.77 -17.33
CA LEU A 217 -6.08 11.83 -16.23
C LEU A 217 -5.72 10.41 -16.65
N LEU A 218 -4.72 9.83 -15.98
CA LEU A 218 -4.46 8.40 -15.99
C LEU A 218 -4.98 7.79 -14.67
N ILE A 219 -6.12 7.11 -14.71
CA ILE A 219 -6.77 6.49 -13.55
C ILE A 219 -6.32 5.04 -13.46
N ALA A 220 -5.37 4.76 -12.56
CA ALA A 220 -4.87 3.42 -12.31
C ALA A 220 -5.77 2.66 -11.33
N ILE A 221 -6.08 1.40 -11.65
CA ILE A 221 -6.74 0.45 -10.75
C ILE A 221 -5.79 -0.73 -10.52
N THR A 222 -5.14 -0.78 -9.36
CA THR A 222 -4.27 -1.89 -8.97
C THR A 222 -5.07 -3.05 -8.40
N TYR A 223 -4.82 -4.26 -8.90
CA TYR A 223 -5.52 -5.48 -8.52
C TYR A 223 -4.51 -6.54 -8.08
N TYR A 224 -4.85 -7.30 -7.03
CA TYR A 224 -4.02 -8.35 -6.45
C TYR A 224 -4.74 -9.70 -6.40
N ASN A 225 -5.95 -9.75 -5.80
CA ASN A 225 -6.72 -10.98 -5.63
C ASN A 225 -8.23 -10.73 -5.33
N GLU A 226 -8.75 -9.56 -5.67
CA GLU A 226 -10.11 -9.13 -5.34
C GLU A 226 -11.16 -9.91 -6.15
N ASP A 227 -12.37 -10.07 -5.61
CA ASP A 227 -13.45 -10.74 -6.35
C ASP A 227 -14.12 -9.81 -7.39
N LYS A 228 -14.94 -10.41 -8.25
CA LYS A 228 -15.70 -9.68 -9.28
C LYS A 228 -16.73 -8.67 -8.74
N THR A 229 -17.16 -8.78 -7.47
CA THR A 229 -18.03 -7.81 -6.80
C THR A 229 -17.23 -6.57 -6.42
N LEU A 230 -16.07 -6.75 -5.79
CA LEU A 230 -15.14 -5.69 -5.40
C LEU A 230 -14.59 -4.94 -6.62
N THR A 231 -14.23 -5.68 -7.67
CA THR A 231 -13.72 -5.10 -8.92
C THR A 231 -14.82 -4.34 -9.67
N SER A 232 -16.02 -4.92 -9.82
CA SER A 232 -17.17 -4.22 -10.41
C SER A 232 -17.59 -2.97 -9.61
N ARG A 233 -17.52 -3.04 -8.27
CA ARG A 233 -17.78 -1.90 -7.37
C ARG A 233 -16.84 -0.72 -7.66
N THR A 234 -15.56 -1.00 -7.90
CA THR A 234 -14.53 0.00 -8.24
C THR A 234 -14.76 0.57 -9.62
N LEU A 235 -14.81 -0.31 -10.64
CA LEU A 235 -14.90 0.08 -12.04
C LEU A 235 -16.19 0.86 -12.35
N HIS A 236 -17.32 0.45 -11.77
CA HIS A 236 -18.57 1.20 -11.90
C HIS A 236 -18.50 2.59 -11.24
N GLY A 237 -17.86 2.71 -10.08
CA GLY A 237 -17.62 4.00 -9.43
C GLY A 237 -16.75 4.93 -10.27
N VAL A 238 -15.72 4.38 -10.94
CA VAL A 238 -14.88 5.13 -11.90
C VAL A 238 -15.70 5.58 -13.11
N MET A 239 -16.48 4.70 -13.74
CA MET A 239 -17.36 5.06 -14.87
C MET A 239 -18.37 6.16 -14.49
N GLN A 240 -18.97 6.09 -13.30
CA GLN A 240 -19.85 7.15 -12.78
C GLN A 240 -19.10 8.48 -12.62
N ASN A 241 -17.88 8.46 -12.07
CA ASN A 241 -17.07 9.68 -11.92
C ASN A 241 -16.67 10.29 -13.26
N ILE A 242 -16.31 9.48 -14.26
CA ILE A 242 -15.95 9.97 -15.60
C ILE A 242 -17.18 10.60 -16.29
N ARG A 243 -18.36 9.99 -16.16
CA ARG A 243 -19.62 10.63 -16.58
C ARG A 243 -19.83 11.99 -15.88
N ASP A 244 -19.60 12.06 -14.57
CA ASP A 244 -19.78 13.29 -13.80
C ASP A 244 -18.80 14.41 -14.23
N ILE A 245 -17.61 14.05 -14.76
CA ILE A 245 -16.63 14.95 -15.38
C ILE A 245 -17.06 15.40 -16.78
N VAL A 246 -17.47 14.45 -17.64
CA VAL A 246 -17.90 14.75 -19.02
C VAL A 246 -19.13 15.68 -19.02
N ASN A 247 -20.03 15.54 -18.04
CA ASN A 247 -21.25 16.35 -17.93
C ASN A 247 -21.06 17.74 -17.27
N ILE A 248 -19.84 18.24 -17.09
CA ILE A 248 -19.58 19.60 -16.55
C ILE A 248 -19.93 20.67 -17.59
N LYS A 249 -21.17 21.18 -17.53
CA LYS A 249 -21.74 22.23 -18.42
C LYS A 249 -21.00 23.58 -18.45
N LYS A 250 -19.89 23.75 -17.72
CA LYS A 250 -19.15 25.01 -17.57
C LYS A 250 -17.62 24.89 -17.68
N SER A 251 -17.08 23.74 -18.09
CA SER A 251 -15.63 23.62 -18.24
C SER A 251 -15.16 24.04 -19.63
N GLU A 252 -14.44 25.17 -19.69
CA GLU A 252 -13.65 25.56 -20.86
C GLU A 252 -12.46 24.62 -21.10
N PHE A 253 -12.05 23.84 -20.10
CA PHE A 253 -10.94 22.90 -20.21
C PHE A 253 -11.36 21.57 -20.84
N TRP A 254 -12.37 20.90 -20.27
CA TRP A 254 -12.63 19.49 -20.57
C TRP A 254 -12.98 19.25 -22.05
N ASN A 255 -13.83 20.08 -22.65
CA ASN A 255 -14.26 19.93 -24.05
C ASN A 255 -13.39 20.70 -25.08
N LYS A 256 -12.27 21.31 -24.67
CA LYS A 256 -11.37 22.04 -25.56
C LYS A 256 -10.41 21.10 -26.27
N GLY A 257 -10.44 21.10 -27.61
CA GLY A 257 -9.58 20.26 -28.45
C GLY A 257 -10.07 18.82 -28.63
N GLY A 258 -11.30 18.51 -28.21
CA GLY A 258 -11.92 17.19 -28.36
C GLY A 258 -12.91 16.87 -27.23
N PRO A 259 -13.69 15.78 -27.34
CA PRO A 259 -14.57 15.32 -26.27
C PRO A 259 -13.82 15.06 -24.96
N ALA A 260 -14.40 15.49 -23.84
CA ALA A 260 -13.78 15.38 -22.51
C ALA A 260 -13.27 13.97 -22.13
N TRP A 261 -13.94 12.92 -22.60
CA TRP A 261 -13.55 11.53 -22.33
C TRP A 261 -12.23 11.12 -22.99
N GLN A 262 -11.85 11.70 -24.12
CA GLN A 262 -10.60 11.37 -24.82
C GLN A 262 -9.34 11.78 -24.06
N LYS A 263 -9.49 12.63 -23.02
CA LYS A 263 -8.43 13.06 -22.11
C LYS A 263 -8.28 12.15 -20.88
N ILE A 264 -9.06 11.08 -20.77
CA ILE A 264 -9.14 10.22 -19.60
C ILE A 264 -8.87 8.77 -20.02
N VAL A 265 -7.83 8.18 -19.45
CA VAL A 265 -7.45 6.77 -19.66
C VAL A 265 -7.59 6.02 -18.33
N VAL A 266 -8.28 4.88 -18.34
CA VAL A 266 -8.38 3.99 -17.17
C VAL A 266 -7.45 2.80 -17.40
N CYS A 267 -6.52 2.57 -16.49
CA CYS A 267 -5.51 1.51 -16.59
C CYS A 267 -5.64 0.51 -15.43
N LEU A 268 -6.12 -0.70 -15.72
CA LEU A 268 -6.20 -1.79 -14.77
C LEU A 268 -4.88 -2.57 -14.78
N VAL A 269 -4.23 -2.78 -13.63
CA VAL A 269 -2.96 -3.54 -13.54
C VAL A 269 -3.08 -4.68 -12.54
N PHE A 270 -3.12 -5.91 -13.05
CA PHE A 270 -3.36 -7.14 -12.29
C PHE A 270 -2.05 -7.86 -11.97
N ASP A 271 -1.82 -8.15 -10.68
CA ASP A 271 -0.57 -8.74 -10.16
C ASP A 271 -0.48 -10.27 -10.31
N GLY A 272 -0.59 -10.79 -11.54
CA GLY A 272 -0.35 -12.19 -11.87
C GLY A 272 -1.56 -12.95 -12.43
N ILE A 273 -1.28 -13.87 -13.34
CA ILE A 273 -2.26 -14.80 -13.95
C ILE A 273 -2.83 -15.78 -12.91
N ASP A 274 -1.97 -16.33 -12.04
CA ASP A 274 -2.35 -17.32 -11.03
C ASP A 274 -3.31 -16.76 -9.94
N PRO A 275 -3.01 -15.64 -9.25
CA PRO A 275 -3.86 -15.10 -8.18
C PRO A 275 -5.12 -14.37 -8.66
N CYS A 276 -5.24 -14.07 -9.97
CA CYS A 276 -6.42 -13.43 -10.54
C CYS A 276 -7.69 -14.25 -10.30
N ASP A 277 -8.78 -13.60 -9.87
CA ASP A 277 -10.11 -14.21 -9.87
C ASP A 277 -10.62 -14.37 -11.32
N LYS A 278 -11.06 -15.58 -11.63
CA LYS A 278 -11.51 -15.96 -12.98
C LYS A 278 -12.87 -15.31 -13.28
N GLY A 279 -13.71 -15.14 -12.26
CA GLY A 279 -14.97 -14.40 -12.38
C GLY A 279 -14.79 -12.91 -12.66
N THR A 280 -13.63 -12.34 -12.35
CA THR A 280 -13.28 -10.95 -12.66
C THR A 280 -12.88 -10.80 -14.13
N LEU A 281 -12.15 -11.77 -14.69
CA LEU A 281 -11.87 -11.83 -16.14
C LEU A 281 -13.17 -11.94 -16.95
N ASP A 282 -14.14 -12.73 -16.47
CA ASP A 282 -15.45 -12.87 -17.12
C ASP A 282 -16.22 -11.52 -17.15
N VAL A 283 -16.09 -10.71 -16.09
CA VAL A 283 -16.63 -9.34 -16.07
C VAL A 283 -15.89 -8.43 -17.06
N LEU A 284 -14.55 -8.50 -17.14
CA LEU A 284 -13.78 -7.71 -18.10
C LEU A 284 -14.09 -8.09 -19.56
N ALA A 285 -14.33 -9.37 -19.84
CA ALA A 285 -14.81 -9.84 -21.14
C ALA A 285 -16.22 -9.32 -21.46
N THR A 286 -17.14 -9.36 -20.49
CA THR A 286 -18.53 -8.86 -20.65
C THR A 286 -18.60 -7.38 -21.05
N ILE A 287 -17.55 -6.58 -20.77
CA ILE A 287 -17.47 -5.15 -21.11
C ILE A 287 -16.45 -4.83 -22.23
N GLY A 288 -15.86 -5.85 -22.85
CA GLY A 288 -14.97 -5.75 -24.02
C GLY A 288 -13.50 -5.46 -23.73
N ILE A 289 -13.05 -5.51 -22.48
CA ILE A 289 -11.67 -5.15 -22.06
C ILE A 289 -10.72 -6.36 -22.10
N TYR A 290 -11.25 -7.58 -22.15
CA TYR A 290 -10.50 -8.84 -22.19
C TYR A 290 -11.16 -9.82 -23.17
N GLN A 291 -10.38 -10.75 -23.71
CA GLN A 291 -10.85 -11.83 -24.57
C GLN A 291 -9.99 -13.08 -24.34
N ASP A 292 -10.64 -14.23 -24.16
CA ASP A 292 -9.96 -15.52 -24.01
C ASP A 292 -9.34 -15.99 -25.36
N GLY A 293 -8.36 -16.89 -25.32
CA GLY A 293 -7.71 -17.47 -26.50
C GLY A 293 -6.60 -16.64 -27.20
N ILE A 294 -6.50 -15.32 -26.97
CA ILE A 294 -5.52 -14.47 -27.69
C ILE A 294 -4.16 -14.32 -26.97
N MET A 295 -4.01 -14.77 -25.72
CA MET A 295 -2.77 -14.61 -24.95
C MET A 295 -1.67 -15.59 -25.38
N LYS A 296 -0.42 -15.08 -25.50
CA LYS A 296 0.76 -15.89 -25.86
C LYS A 296 1.78 -15.90 -24.72
N ARG A 297 2.19 -17.08 -24.29
CA ARG A 297 3.16 -17.29 -23.20
C ARG A 297 4.52 -16.67 -23.47
N ASP A 298 4.98 -16.80 -24.72
CA ASP A 298 6.26 -16.34 -25.22
C ASP A 298 6.20 -16.11 -26.73
N ILE A 299 7.11 -15.28 -27.24
CA ILE A 299 7.37 -15.06 -28.67
C ILE A 299 8.80 -15.50 -28.94
N ASP A 300 9.00 -16.49 -29.81
CA ASP A 300 10.32 -17.05 -30.12
C ASP A 300 11.13 -17.42 -28.86
N GLY A 301 10.46 -17.97 -27.85
CA GLY A 301 11.07 -18.34 -26.56
C GLY A 301 11.31 -17.18 -25.59
N LYS A 302 11.06 -15.92 -25.97
CA LYS A 302 11.06 -14.77 -25.03
C LYS A 302 9.74 -14.71 -24.28
N GLU A 303 9.78 -14.99 -22.98
CA GLU A 303 8.60 -14.96 -22.11
C GLU A 303 7.88 -13.60 -22.14
N THR A 304 6.56 -13.65 -22.27
CA THR A 304 5.69 -12.47 -22.08
C THR A 304 5.68 -12.11 -20.60
N VAL A 305 6.10 -10.90 -20.26
CA VAL A 305 6.13 -10.37 -18.89
C VAL A 305 4.75 -9.82 -18.50
N ALA A 306 4.04 -9.21 -19.46
CA ALA A 306 2.65 -8.79 -19.30
C ALA A 306 1.87 -8.83 -20.62
N HIS A 307 0.57 -9.11 -20.48
CA HIS A 307 -0.44 -9.01 -21.54
C HIS A 307 -1.15 -7.67 -21.41
N ILE A 308 -1.08 -6.83 -22.45
CA ILE A 308 -1.76 -5.54 -22.50
C ILE A 308 -2.94 -5.61 -23.47
N PHE A 309 -4.10 -5.16 -23.02
CA PHE A 309 -5.34 -5.09 -23.78
C PHE A 309 -5.85 -3.65 -23.80
N GLU A 310 -6.32 -3.14 -24.95
CA GLU A 310 -6.86 -1.79 -25.09
C GLU A 310 -8.19 -1.78 -25.87
N TYR A 311 -9.23 -1.16 -25.31
CA TYR A 311 -10.56 -1.04 -25.91
C TYR A 311 -11.30 0.19 -25.35
N THR A 312 -12.18 0.82 -26.14
CA THR A 312 -13.00 1.94 -25.68
C THR A 312 -14.44 1.49 -25.48
N THR A 313 -14.92 1.49 -24.24
CA THR A 313 -16.23 0.91 -23.87
C THR A 313 -17.17 1.94 -23.24
N GLN A 314 -18.48 1.73 -23.41
CA GLN A 314 -19.55 2.40 -22.64
C GLN A 314 -20.19 1.45 -21.60
N LEU A 315 -19.77 0.19 -21.57
CA LEU A 315 -20.34 -0.84 -20.72
C LEU A 315 -19.78 -0.78 -19.30
N SER A 316 -20.61 -1.14 -18.33
CA SER A 316 -20.18 -1.23 -16.93
C SER A 316 -21.02 -2.24 -16.16
N VAL A 317 -20.37 -3.09 -15.36
CA VAL A 317 -21.06 -4.04 -14.48
C VAL A 317 -21.09 -3.47 -13.05
N THR A 318 -22.27 -3.45 -12.43
CA THR A 318 -22.44 -3.02 -11.05
C THR A 318 -21.94 -4.07 -10.06
N ALA A 319 -21.72 -3.70 -8.79
CA ALA A 319 -21.40 -4.67 -7.73
C ALA A 319 -22.42 -5.84 -7.68
N ASN A 320 -23.71 -5.55 -7.88
CA ASN A 320 -24.79 -6.54 -7.94
C ASN A 320 -24.81 -7.38 -9.24
N GLN A 321 -23.74 -7.34 -10.04
CA GLN A 321 -23.56 -8.07 -11.30
C GLN A 321 -24.58 -7.72 -12.39
N GLN A 322 -25.25 -6.56 -12.29
CA GLN A 322 -26.13 -6.04 -13.33
C GLN A 322 -25.31 -5.26 -14.37
N LEU A 323 -25.46 -5.61 -15.65
CA LEU A 323 -24.84 -4.92 -16.78
C LEU A 323 -25.59 -3.62 -17.12
N ILE A 324 -24.89 -2.51 -17.06
CA ILE A 324 -25.34 -1.19 -17.53
C ILE A 324 -24.87 -1.00 -18.97
N ARG A 325 -25.82 -0.58 -19.82
CA ARG A 325 -25.63 -0.23 -21.23
C ARG A 325 -26.05 1.24 -21.42
N PRO A 326 -25.47 1.99 -22.37
CA PRO A 326 -26.02 3.27 -22.78
C PRO A 326 -27.41 3.05 -23.41
N LEU A 327 -28.39 3.89 -23.05
CA LEU A 327 -29.78 3.78 -23.54
C LEU A 327 -30.22 5.01 -24.31
N ASP A 328 -29.67 6.18 -23.98
CA ASP A 328 -30.04 7.49 -24.49
C ASP A 328 -28.83 8.45 -24.46
N ASP A 329 -29.02 9.68 -24.94
CA ASP A 329 -28.06 10.78 -24.75
C ASP A 329 -28.33 11.59 -23.46
N GLY A 330 -28.95 10.96 -22.47
CA GLY A 330 -29.29 11.57 -21.19
C GLY A 330 -28.07 11.71 -20.27
N PRO A 331 -28.08 12.66 -19.31
CA PRO A 331 -26.98 12.90 -18.38
C PRO A 331 -26.72 11.73 -17.39
N SER A 332 -27.58 10.72 -17.38
CA SER A 332 -27.42 9.45 -16.68
C SER A 332 -26.51 8.46 -17.39
N THR A 333 -26.47 8.48 -18.73
CA THR A 333 -25.75 7.52 -19.58
C THR A 333 -24.24 7.63 -19.43
N LEU A 334 -23.54 6.50 -19.50
CA LEU A 334 -22.08 6.44 -19.38
C LEU A 334 -21.40 6.87 -20.69
N PRO A 335 -20.41 7.77 -20.65
CA PRO A 335 -19.62 8.14 -21.81
C PRO A 335 -18.72 6.97 -22.25
N PRO A 336 -18.16 7.01 -23.47
CA PRO A 336 -17.02 6.19 -23.82
C PRO A 336 -15.88 6.40 -22.83
N VAL A 337 -15.17 5.32 -22.49
CA VAL A 337 -13.95 5.38 -21.69
C VAL A 337 -12.89 4.48 -22.33
N GLN A 338 -11.74 5.07 -22.62
CA GLN A 338 -10.57 4.34 -23.12
C GLN A 338 -9.97 3.53 -21.98
N MET A 339 -10.11 2.21 -22.07
CA MET A 339 -9.59 1.26 -21.11
C MET A 339 -8.26 0.70 -21.60
N MET A 340 -7.34 0.49 -20.66
CA MET A 340 -6.16 -0.34 -20.76
C MET A 340 -6.23 -1.40 -19.66
N PHE A 341 -5.92 -2.65 -19.96
CA PHE A 341 -5.83 -3.73 -19.00
C PHE A 341 -4.48 -4.44 -19.16
N CYS A 342 -3.71 -4.49 -18.08
CA CYS A 342 -2.38 -5.09 -18.01
C CYS A 342 -2.41 -6.28 -17.05
N LEU A 343 -2.47 -7.49 -17.59
CA LEU A 343 -2.37 -8.74 -16.83
C LEU A 343 -0.91 -9.21 -16.84
N LYS A 344 -0.22 -9.08 -15.71
CA LYS A 344 1.18 -9.54 -15.59
C LYS A 344 1.21 -11.06 -15.55
N GLN A 345 2.19 -11.66 -16.21
CA GLN A 345 2.40 -13.12 -16.25
C GLN A 345 2.58 -13.69 -14.84
N LYS A 346 3.44 -13.05 -14.04
CA LYS A 346 3.86 -13.47 -12.69
C LYS A 346 3.42 -12.46 -11.63
N ASN A 347 3.17 -12.94 -10.42
CA ASN A 347 2.90 -12.08 -9.28
C ASN A 347 4.21 -11.40 -8.82
N SER A 348 4.32 -10.09 -9.01
CA SER A 348 5.56 -9.31 -8.79
C SER A 348 5.38 -8.15 -7.81
N LYS A 349 4.23 -8.11 -7.11
CA LYS A 349 3.85 -7.15 -6.05
C LYS A 349 3.51 -5.74 -6.55
N LYS A 350 2.88 -4.94 -5.67
CA LYS A 350 2.37 -3.58 -5.91
C LYS A 350 3.39 -2.66 -6.59
N ILE A 351 4.62 -2.62 -6.08
CA ILE A 351 5.68 -1.71 -6.58
C ILE A 351 5.97 -1.98 -8.07
N ASN A 352 5.94 -3.24 -8.51
CA ASN A 352 6.09 -3.61 -9.91
C ASN A 352 4.86 -3.26 -10.76
N SER A 353 3.64 -3.39 -10.22
CA SER A 353 2.43 -2.88 -10.89
C SER A 353 2.50 -1.36 -11.09
N HIS A 354 3.07 -0.62 -10.13
CA HIS A 354 3.34 0.81 -10.27
C HIS A 354 4.49 1.10 -11.27
N ARG A 355 5.45 0.19 -11.48
CA ARG A 355 6.49 0.35 -12.51
C ARG A 355 5.92 0.22 -13.92
N TRP A 356 4.99 -0.71 -14.15
CA TRP A 356 4.17 -0.74 -15.37
C TRP A 356 3.38 0.57 -15.53
N LEU A 357 2.71 1.04 -14.49
CA LEU A 357 1.93 2.27 -14.56
C LEU A 357 2.77 3.51 -14.93
N PHE A 358 3.84 3.80 -14.18
CA PHE A 358 4.57 5.06 -14.34
C PHE A 358 5.68 5.00 -15.40
N THR A 359 6.46 3.91 -15.45
CA THR A 359 7.67 3.82 -16.28
C THR A 359 7.40 3.32 -17.70
N ALA A 360 6.41 2.44 -17.87
CA ALA A 360 5.95 2.00 -19.18
C ALA A 360 4.83 2.92 -19.71
N PHE A 361 3.65 2.90 -19.08
CA PHE A 361 2.47 3.56 -19.65
C PHE A 361 2.49 5.08 -19.47
N GLY A 362 2.77 5.57 -18.26
CA GLY A 362 2.88 7.00 -17.97
C GLY A 362 3.94 7.71 -18.81
N ARG A 363 5.07 7.05 -19.08
CA ARG A 363 6.13 7.58 -19.96
C ARG A 363 5.67 7.78 -21.41
N ILE A 364 4.77 6.93 -21.92
CA ILE A 364 4.23 7.05 -23.30
C ILE A 364 3.03 8.02 -23.35
N LEU A 365 2.14 7.97 -22.36
CA LEU A 365 0.94 8.81 -22.30
C LEU A 365 1.20 10.25 -21.81
N ASN A 366 2.31 10.46 -21.10
CA ASN A 366 2.71 11.69 -20.41
C ASN A 366 1.54 12.43 -19.75
N PRO A 367 0.80 11.78 -18.82
CA PRO A 367 -0.38 12.37 -18.20
C PRO A 367 0.01 13.53 -17.29
N GLU A 368 -0.85 14.55 -17.14
CA GLU A 368 -0.59 15.60 -16.14
C GLU A 368 -0.82 15.07 -14.71
N VAL A 369 -1.89 14.30 -14.48
CA VAL A 369 -2.19 13.68 -13.17
C VAL A 369 -2.49 12.17 -13.30
N CYS A 370 -1.80 11.37 -12.50
CA CYS A 370 -2.12 9.96 -12.27
C CYS A 370 -2.95 9.83 -10.99
N ILE A 371 -4.11 9.16 -11.05
CA ILE A 371 -4.88 8.75 -9.87
C ILE A 371 -4.60 7.28 -9.59
N LEU A 372 -4.41 6.91 -8.32
CA LEU A 372 -4.27 5.53 -7.86
C LEU A 372 -5.53 5.10 -7.08
N LEU A 373 -6.07 3.94 -7.46
CA LEU A 373 -7.13 3.22 -6.77
C LEU A 373 -6.68 1.77 -6.60
N ASP A 374 -6.80 1.20 -5.39
CA ASP A 374 -6.77 -0.26 -5.25
C ASP A 374 -8.16 -0.83 -5.55
N ALA A 375 -8.22 -1.97 -6.22
CA ALA A 375 -9.44 -2.72 -6.47
C ALA A 375 -10.20 -2.99 -5.16
N GLY A 376 -11.53 -2.99 -5.24
CA GLY A 376 -12.42 -2.84 -4.09
C GLY A 376 -12.72 -1.37 -3.75
N THR A 377 -11.78 -0.44 -3.84
CA THR A 377 -12.04 0.96 -3.43
C THR A 377 -13.03 1.64 -4.35
N LYS A 378 -14.16 2.09 -3.80
CA LYS A 378 -15.23 2.75 -4.53
C LYS A 378 -15.08 4.27 -4.43
N PRO A 379 -14.73 4.99 -5.51
CA PRO A 379 -14.77 6.46 -5.48
C PRO A 379 -16.21 6.94 -5.34
N GLY A 380 -16.44 7.94 -4.48
CA GLY A 380 -17.73 8.62 -4.33
C GLY A 380 -18.10 9.46 -5.55
N HIS A 381 -19.35 9.94 -5.61
CA HIS A 381 -19.80 10.86 -6.66
C HIS A 381 -18.91 12.11 -6.71
N LYS A 382 -18.40 12.44 -7.90
CA LYS A 382 -17.40 13.50 -8.16
C LYS A 382 -16.08 13.43 -7.38
N ALA A 383 -15.75 12.31 -6.73
CA ALA A 383 -14.50 12.18 -5.98
C ALA A 383 -13.23 12.29 -6.86
N LEU A 384 -13.27 11.78 -8.09
CA LEU A 384 -12.14 11.91 -9.03
C LEU A 384 -12.01 13.34 -9.58
N LEU A 385 -13.16 14.00 -9.83
CA LEU A 385 -13.21 15.41 -10.21
C LEU A 385 -12.58 16.29 -9.13
N ALA A 386 -12.98 16.12 -7.87
CA ALA A 386 -12.45 16.90 -6.75
C ALA A 386 -10.93 16.73 -6.55
N LEU A 387 -10.36 15.56 -6.85
CA LEU A 387 -8.91 15.36 -6.88
C LEU A 387 -8.28 16.16 -8.03
N TRP A 388 -8.80 16.03 -9.25
CA TRP A 388 -8.30 16.78 -10.42
C TRP A 388 -8.38 18.29 -10.20
N GLU A 389 -9.48 18.81 -9.67
CA GLU A 389 -9.68 20.23 -9.35
C GLU A 389 -8.59 20.75 -8.39
N ALA A 390 -8.08 19.93 -7.47
CA ALA A 390 -6.98 20.34 -6.59
C ALA A 390 -5.65 20.53 -7.37
N PHE A 391 -5.36 19.69 -8.37
CA PHE A 391 -4.18 19.86 -9.23
C PHE A 391 -4.36 20.95 -10.27
N TYR A 392 -5.57 21.17 -10.77
CA TYR A 392 -5.88 22.23 -11.74
C TYR A 392 -5.69 23.62 -11.09
N ASN A 393 -6.14 23.78 -9.84
CA ASN A 393 -6.07 25.06 -9.13
C ASN A 393 -4.71 25.34 -8.44
N ASP A 394 -3.85 24.34 -8.22
CA ASP A 394 -2.53 24.53 -7.58
C ASP A 394 -1.41 23.87 -8.39
N LYS A 395 -0.75 24.67 -9.24
CA LYS A 395 0.35 24.23 -10.12
C LYS A 395 1.57 23.65 -9.38
N ASP A 396 1.76 23.95 -8.10
CA ASP A 396 2.87 23.46 -7.28
C ASP A 396 2.46 22.24 -6.43
N LEU A 397 1.21 21.80 -6.50
CA LEU A 397 0.74 20.56 -5.87
C LEU A 397 1.33 19.35 -6.61
N GLY A 398 2.10 18.52 -5.90
CA GLY A 398 2.73 17.32 -6.45
C GLY A 398 1.93 16.04 -6.18
N GLY A 399 1.12 16.00 -5.12
CA GLY A 399 0.29 14.85 -4.77
C GLY A 399 -0.85 15.19 -3.81
N ALA A 400 -1.91 14.37 -3.83
CA ALA A 400 -3.10 14.53 -3.02
C ALA A 400 -3.75 13.19 -2.64
N CYS A 401 -4.60 13.16 -1.61
CA CYS A 401 -5.48 12.03 -1.33
C CYS A 401 -6.87 12.48 -0.88
N GLY A 402 -7.87 11.63 -1.13
CA GLY A 402 -9.23 11.82 -0.64
C GLY A 402 -9.44 11.23 0.76
N GLU A 403 -10.65 11.41 1.30
CA GLU A 403 -11.12 10.78 2.53
C GLU A 403 -11.40 9.29 2.27
N ILE A 404 -10.53 8.39 2.74
CA ILE A 404 -10.83 6.95 2.77
C ILE A 404 -11.67 6.64 4.01
N HIS A 405 -12.83 6.03 3.83
CA HIS A 405 -13.69 5.57 4.93
C HIS A 405 -14.09 4.10 4.77
N ALA A 406 -14.43 3.48 5.90
CA ALA A 406 -14.86 2.09 5.93
C ALA A 406 -16.25 1.92 5.30
N LEU A 407 -16.47 0.77 4.67
CA LEU A 407 -17.77 0.29 4.19
C LEU A 407 -18.63 -0.13 5.39
N LEU A 408 -19.61 0.71 5.74
CA LEU A 408 -20.45 0.50 6.94
C LEU A 408 -21.62 -0.48 6.71
N GLY A 409 -21.90 -0.83 5.46
CA GLY A 409 -23.05 -1.65 5.07
C GLY A 409 -24.40 -0.91 5.14
N LYS A 410 -25.45 -1.51 4.57
CA LYS A 410 -26.79 -0.91 4.52
C LYS A 410 -27.36 -0.76 5.94
N GLY A 411 -27.53 0.49 6.38
CA GLY A 411 -27.98 0.81 7.75
C GLY A 411 -26.90 0.59 8.80
N TRP A 412 -25.62 0.80 8.45
CA TRP A 412 -24.46 0.72 9.35
C TRP A 412 -24.24 -0.64 10.05
N LYS A 413 -24.84 -1.72 9.55
CA LYS A 413 -24.81 -3.06 10.15
C LYS A 413 -23.40 -3.59 10.42
N ASN A 414 -22.39 -3.19 9.65
CA ASN A 414 -21.02 -3.68 9.83
C ASN A 414 -20.41 -3.17 11.15
N LEU A 415 -20.89 -2.04 11.70
CA LEU A 415 -20.45 -1.49 12.99
C LEU A 415 -20.87 -2.34 14.22
N ILE A 416 -21.70 -3.37 14.03
CA ILE A 416 -21.98 -4.39 15.05
C ILE A 416 -20.71 -5.21 15.34
N ASN A 417 -19.81 -5.38 14.35
CA ASN A 417 -18.49 -5.95 14.58
C ASN A 417 -17.57 -4.86 15.19
N PRO A 418 -17.08 -5.03 16.44
CA PRO A 418 -16.24 -4.02 17.07
C PRO A 418 -14.94 -3.79 16.29
N LEU A 419 -14.40 -4.79 15.58
CA LEU A 419 -13.21 -4.62 14.74
C LEU A 419 -13.46 -3.68 13.55
N VAL A 420 -14.68 -3.63 13.01
CA VAL A 420 -15.03 -2.66 11.96
C VAL A 420 -15.24 -1.26 12.57
N ALA A 421 -15.87 -1.19 13.74
CA ALA A 421 -16.13 0.08 14.42
C ALA A 421 -14.85 0.83 14.81
N ILE A 422 -13.85 0.14 15.40
CA ILE A 422 -12.58 0.78 15.75
C ILE A 422 -11.81 1.31 14.53
N GLN A 423 -11.86 0.57 13.41
CA GLN A 423 -11.21 0.98 12.16
C GLN A 423 -11.92 2.19 11.53
N ASN A 424 -13.25 2.22 11.55
CA ASN A 424 -14.03 3.39 11.15
C ASN A 424 -13.71 4.62 12.00
N PHE A 425 -13.59 4.46 13.32
CA PHE A 425 -13.26 5.57 14.22
C PHE A 425 -11.86 6.13 13.95
N GLU A 426 -10.84 5.28 13.84
CA GLU A 426 -9.47 5.71 13.52
C GLU A 426 -9.37 6.41 12.17
N TYR A 427 -9.98 5.84 11.11
CA TYR A 427 -10.01 6.48 9.79
C TYR A 427 -10.64 7.88 9.86
N LYS A 428 -11.78 8.02 10.56
CA LYS A 428 -12.46 9.32 10.70
C LYS A 428 -11.62 10.32 11.48
N ILE A 429 -11.10 9.97 12.66
CA ILE A 429 -10.24 10.88 13.42
C ILE A 429 -8.97 11.25 12.65
N SER A 430 -8.34 10.32 11.93
CA SER A 430 -7.13 10.64 11.15
C SER A 430 -7.44 11.56 9.94
N ASN A 431 -8.58 11.36 9.28
CA ASN A 431 -9.06 12.24 8.20
C ASN A 431 -9.58 13.61 8.70
N ILE A 432 -9.92 13.74 9.98
CA ILE A 432 -10.42 14.97 10.61
C ILE A 432 -9.31 15.76 11.29
N LEU A 433 -8.26 15.10 11.79
CA LEU A 433 -7.19 15.73 12.56
C LEU A 433 -5.81 15.63 11.89
N ASP A 434 -5.34 14.42 11.58
CA ASP A 434 -3.98 14.24 11.04
C ASP A 434 -3.86 14.77 9.62
N LYS A 435 -4.74 14.35 8.70
CA LYS A 435 -4.69 14.78 7.31
C LYS A 435 -4.86 16.30 7.15
N PRO A 436 -5.78 16.96 7.88
CA PRO A 436 -5.86 18.42 7.95
C PRO A 436 -4.61 19.11 8.53
N LEU A 437 -4.00 18.57 9.59
CA LEU A 437 -2.74 19.10 10.16
C LEU A 437 -1.60 19.01 9.13
N GLU A 438 -1.33 17.83 8.60
CA GLU A 438 -0.23 17.61 7.66
C GLU A 438 -0.42 18.40 6.35
N SER A 439 -1.66 18.49 5.87
CA SER A 439 -2.06 19.28 4.69
C SER A 439 -1.99 20.80 4.92
N SER A 440 -1.98 21.25 6.18
CA SER A 440 -1.80 22.66 6.52
C SER A 440 -0.34 23.10 6.36
N PHE A 441 0.60 22.21 6.71
CA PHE A 441 2.03 22.41 6.51
C PHE A 441 2.46 22.15 5.05
N GLY A 442 1.72 21.30 4.33
CA GLY A 442 1.99 20.94 2.93
C GLY A 442 2.84 19.68 2.74
N TYR A 443 2.95 18.85 3.78
CA TYR A 443 3.62 17.55 3.74
C TYR A 443 2.74 16.50 4.42
N VAL A 444 1.77 15.97 3.67
CA VAL A 444 0.98 14.80 4.06
C VAL A 444 1.91 13.58 4.16
N SER A 445 2.02 12.94 5.33
CA SER A 445 3.05 11.91 5.59
C SER A 445 2.75 10.55 4.94
N VAL A 446 1.51 10.38 4.46
CA VAL A 446 1.07 9.25 3.63
C VAL A 446 -0.11 9.70 2.76
N LEU A 447 0.01 9.48 1.45
CA LEU A 447 -1.07 9.51 0.48
C LEU A 447 -1.36 8.05 0.11
N PRO A 448 -2.44 7.42 0.63
CA PRO A 448 -2.61 5.97 0.52
C PRO A 448 -2.79 5.53 -0.94
N GLY A 449 -2.07 4.49 -1.38
CA GLY A 449 -2.18 3.93 -2.73
C GLY A 449 -3.62 3.54 -3.11
N ALA A 450 -4.41 3.11 -2.12
CA ALA A 450 -5.82 2.75 -2.31
C ALA A 450 -6.71 3.91 -2.78
N PHE A 451 -6.39 5.17 -2.45
CA PHE A 451 -7.04 6.34 -3.03
C PHE A 451 -6.19 7.62 -2.91
N SER A 452 -5.31 7.82 -3.88
CA SER A 452 -4.44 9.00 -3.97
C SER A 452 -4.26 9.46 -5.42
N ALA A 453 -3.62 10.60 -5.61
CA ALA A 453 -3.28 11.13 -6.92
C ALA A 453 -1.94 11.87 -6.88
N TYR A 454 -1.24 11.88 -8.01
CA TYR A 454 0.10 12.44 -8.15
C TYR A 454 0.23 13.16 -9.49
N ARG A 455 0.84 14.35 -9.49
CA ARG A 455 1.22 15.04 -10.73
C ARG A 455 2.43 14.33 -11.33
N PHE A 456 2.35 13.86 -12.57
CA PHE A 456 3.35 12.93 -13.12
C PHE A 456 4.78 13.52 -13.11
N ARG A 457 4.93 14.76 -13.59
CA ARG A 457 6.19 15.54 -13.53
C ARG A 457 6.72 15.81 -12.11
N ALA A 458 5.89 15.72 -11.07
CA ALA A 458 6.35 15.82 -9.69
C ALA A 458 7.02 14.52 -9.20
N ILE A 459 6.43 13.35 -9.49
CA ILE A 459 6.97 12.04 -9.05
C ILE A 459 8.17 11.55 -9.87
N MET A 460 8.29 11.91 -11.15
CA MET A 460 9.38 11.46 -12.03
C MET A 460 10.79 11.82 -11.51
N GLY A 461 11.77 10.94 -11.75
CA GLY A 461 13.13 11.03 -11.18
C GLY A 461 13.21 10.43 -9.77
N ARG A 462 14.06 11.01 -8.90
CA ARG A 462 14.39 10.51 -7.55
C ARG A 462 13.21 9.97 -6.70
N PRO A 463 12.00 10.58 -6.69
CA PRO A 463 10.89 10.00 -5.93
C PRO A 463 10.44 8.62 -6.42
N LEU A 464 10.36 8.40 -7.74
CA LEU A 464 10.08 7.08 -8.31
C LEU A 464 11.29 6.15 -8.26
N GLU A 465 12.52 6.64 -8.44
CA GLU A 465 13.74 5.81 -8.31
C GLU A 465 13.84 5.20 -6.90
N GLN A 466 13.70 6.03 -5.86
CA GLN A 466 13.71 5.59 -4.46
C GLN A 466 12.50 4.73 -4.08
N TYR A 467 11.36 4.89 -4.78
CA TYR A 467 10.19 4.01 -4.64
C TYR A 467 10.44 2.62 -5.25
N PHE A 468 11.00 2.56 -6.47
CA PHE A 468 11.29 1.30 -7.18
C PHE A 468 12.48 0.52 -6.62
N HIS A 469 13.29 1.10 -5.72
CA HIS A 469 14.24 0.32 -4.91
C HIS A 469 13.57 -0.80 -4.10
N GLY A 470 12.27 -0.70 -3.79
CA GLY A 470 11.46 -1.76 -3.17
C GLY A 470 11.03 -2.89 -4.10
N ASP A 471 11.32 -2.82 -5.40
CA ASP A 471 10.86 -3.77 -6.39
C ASP A 471 11.73 -5.04 -6.43
N HIS A 472 11.12 -6.19 -6.16
CA HIS A 472 11.80 -7.49 -6.17
C HIS A 472 12.48 -7.79 -7.50
N THR A 473 11.89 -7.40 -8.64
CA THR A 473 12.44 -7.69 -9.98
C THR A 473 13.70 -6.89 -10.29
N LEU A 474 13.87 -5.71 -9.67
CA LEU A 474 15.07 -4.88 -9.83
C LEU A 474 16.20 -5.25 -8.86
N SER A 475 15.96 -6.12 -7.87
CA SER A 475 16.93 -6.49 -6.83
C SER A 475 18.31 -6.86 -7.37
N LYS A 476 18.34 -7.67 -8.45
CA LYS A 476 19.56 -8.16 -9.08
C LYS A 476 20.33 -7.07 -9.84
N GLN A 477 19.61 -6.08 -10.38
CA GLN A 477 20.21 -4.94 -11.10
C GLN A 477 20.74 -3.88 -10.13
N LEU A 478 20.02 -3.64 -9.03
CA LEU A 478 20.35 -2.64 -8.01
C LEU A 478 21.35 -3.14 -6.95
N GLY A 479 21.56 -4.46 -6.85
CA GLY A 479 22.51 -5.07 -5.92
C GLY A 479 22.26 -4.63 -4.46
N PRO A 480 23.25 -4.04 -3.75
CA PRO A 480 23.07 -3.51 -2.40
C PRO A 480 22.02 -2.41 -2.24
N LYS A 481 21.63 -1.71 -3.33
CA LYS A 481 20.53 -0.73 -3.33
C LYS A 481 19.17 -1.38 -3.58
N GLY A 482 19.11 -2.63 -4.04
CA GLY A 482 17.87 -3.36 -4.35
C GLY A 482 17.28 -4.06 -3.15
N ILE A 483 15.96 -4.27 -3.13
CA ILE A 483 15.25 -4.76 -1.94
C ILE A 483 15.89 -6.02 -1.36
N GLU A 484 16.30 -7.02 -2.13
CA GLU A 484 16.94 -8.24 -1.59
C GLU A 484 18.22 -7.96 -0.78
N GLY A 485 19.10 -7.08 -1.27
CA GLY A 485 20.36 -6.68 -0.65
C GLY A 485 20.22 -5.72 0.54
N MET A 486 19.03 -5.15 0.76
CA MET A 486 18.78 -4.23 1.87
C MET A 486 18.77 -4.91 3.25
N ASN A 487 19.16 -4.13 4.27
CA ASN A 487 18.92 -4.48 5.66
C ASN A 487 17.40 -4.50 5.98
N ILE A 488 17.02 -5.24 7.02
CA ILE A 488 15.61 -5.47 7.40
C ILE A 488 14.86 -4.19 7.81
N PHE A 489 15.57 -3.15 8.25
CA PHE A 489 14.97 -1.84 8.53
C PHE A 489 14.49 -1.18 7.23
N LYS A 490 15.37 -1.06 6.22
CA LYS A 490 14.99 -0.59 4.88
C LYS A 490 13.91 -1.48 4.25
N LYS A 491 13.95 -2.81 4.44
CA LYS A 491 12.88 -3.71 3.98
C LYS A 491 11.50 -3.40 4.60
N ASN A 492 11.44 -3.09 5.90
CA ASN A 492 10.17 -2.68 6.53
C ASN A 492 9.67 -1.31 6.03
N MET A 493 10.58 -0.41 5.63
CA MET A 493 10.23 0.88 5.01
C MET A 493 9.31 0.71 3.79
N PHE A 494 9.56 -0.31 2.95
CA PHE A 494 8.74 -0.69 1.79
C PHE A 494 7.51 -1.54 2.12
N LEU A 495 7.06 -1.55 3.39
CA LEU A 495 5.69 -1.92 3.80
C LEU A 495 4.77 -0.69 3.94
N ALA A 496 5.34 0.51 3.80
CA ALA A 496 4.64 1.79 3.73
C ALA A 496 5.31 2.71 2.69
N GLU A 497 5.59 2.13 1.52
CA GLU A 497 6.25 2.74 0.36
C GLU A 497 5.60 4.06 -0.09
N ASP A 498 4.29 4.19 0.06
CA ASP A 498 3.53 5.43 -0.15
C ASP A 498 4.10 6.60 0.69
N ARG A 499 4.61 6.34 1.90
CA ARG A 499 5.25 7.34 2.78
C ARG A 499 6.61 7.80 2.26
N ILE A 500 7.37 6.88 1.66
CA ILE A 500 8.67 7.18 1.04
C ILE A 500 8.45 8.16 -0.11
N LEU A 501 7.48 7.85 -0.99
CA LEU A 501 7.13 8.70 -2.13
C LEU A 501 6.67 10.09 -1.69
N CYS A 502 5.88 10.18 -0.61
CA CYS A 502 5.47 11.46 -0.03
C CYS A 502 6.65 12.31 0.45
N PHE A 503 7.62 11.71 1.15
CA PHE A 503 8.81 12.43 1.61
C PHE A 503 9.72 12.85 0.45
N GLU A 504 10.04 11.93 -0.46
CA GLU A 504 10.94 12.20 -1.59
C GLU A 504 10.40 13.26 -2.55
N LEU A 505 9.08 13.33 -2.73
CA LEU A 505 8.43 14.35 -3.55
C LEU A 505 8.56 15.75 -2.94
N VAL A 506 8.34 15.90 -1.63
CA VAL A 506 8.46 17.21 -0.95
C VAL A 506 9.93 17.63 -0.80
N ALA A 507 10.82 16.66 -0.55
CA ALA A 507 12.28 16.84 -0.49
C ALA A 507 12.97 16.72 -1.87
N LYS A 508 12.23 16.92 -2.97
CA LYS A 508 12.77 16.89 -4.33
C LYS A 508 13.63 18.14 -4.59
N ALA A 509 14.89 17.93 -4.96
CA ALA A 509 15.85 19.01 -5.12
C ALA A 509 15.39 20.05 -6.16
N GLY A 510 15.65 21.33 -5.90
CA GLY A 510 15.25 22.46 -6.76
C GLY A 510 13.75 22.65 -6.97
N SER A 511 12.90 21.80 -6.36
CA SER A 511 11.45 21.77 -6.57
C SER A 511 10.70 22.20 -5.31
N LYS A 512 9.52 22.80 -5.48
CA LYS A 512 8.64 23.27 -4.38
C LYS A 512 7.32 22.50 -4.30
N TRP A 513 7.35 21.22 -4.69
CA TRP A 513 6.19 20.34 -4.68
C TRP A 513 5.67 20.14 -3.26
N HIS A 514 4.37 20.33 -3.07
CA HIS A 514 3.70 20.09 -1.78
C HIS A 514 2.56 19.09 -1.92
N LEU A 515 2.09 18.60 -0.78
CA LEU A 515 1.05 17.57 -0.67
C LEU A 515 -0.16 18.10 0.09
N THR A 516 -1.36 17.76 -0.37
CA THR A 516 -2.62 18.22 0.22
C THR A 516 -3.61 17.09 0.48
N TYR A 517 -4.56 17.33 1.37
CA TYR A 517 -5.72 16.46 1.62
C TYR A 517 -6.98 17.08 1.02
N VAL A 518 -7.79 16.28 0.31
CA VAL A 518 -8.96 16.76 -0.44
C VAL A 518 -10.24 16.20 0.16
N LYS A 519 -10.75 16.87 1.21
CA LYS A 519 -11.99 16.53 1.93
C LYS A 519 -13.22 16.28 1.05
N ALA A 520 -13.32 16.97 -0.09
CA ALA A 520 -14.43 16.82 -1.03
C ALA A 520 -14.37 15.51 -1.83
N SER A 521 -13.18 14.91 -1.96
CA SER A 521 -12.97 13.61 -2.57
C SER A 521 -13.11 12.52 -1.51
N LYS A 522 -13.91 11.49 -1.76
CA LYS A 522 -14.14 10.38 -0.82
C LYS A 522 -14.05 9.02 -1.51
N GLY A 523 -13.48 8.03 -0.81
CA GLY A 523 -13.38 6.64 -1.23
C GLY A 523 -13.91 5.70 -0.15
N GLU A 524 -14.79 4.77 -0.53
CA GLU A 524 -15.35 3.75 0.35
C GLU A 524 -14.62 2.42 0.13
N THR A 525 -14.04 1.85 1.20
CA THR A 525 -13.28 0.59 1.15
C THR A 525 -13.67 -0.35 2.29
N ASP A 526 -13.53 -1.67 2.08
CA ASP A 526 -13.70 -2.65 3.15
C ASP A 526 -12.51 -2.67 4.13
N VAL A 527 -12.73 -3.27 5.29
CA VAL A 527 -11.75 -3.36 6.37
C VAL A 527 -11.80 -4.76 7.00
N PRO A 528 -10.67 -5.32 7.48
CA PRO A 528 -10.64 -6.64 8.10
C PRO A 528 -11.70 -6.86 9.18
N GLU A 529 -12.62 -7.80 8.95
CA GLU A 529 -13.64 -8.19 9.91
C GLU A 529 -13.13 -9.24 10.91
N GLY A 530 -12.06 -9.98 10.56
CA GLY A 530 -11.48 -11.05 11.37
C GLY A 530 -10.16 -10.65 12.06
N ALA A 531 -10.03 -11.00 13.34
CA ALA A 531 -8.82 -10.72 14.14
C ALA A 531 -7.48 -11.14 13.47
N PRO A 532 -7.34 -12.33 12.82
CA PRO A 532 -6.08 -12.72 12.18
C PRO A 532 -5.67 -11.83 11.00
N GLU A 533 -6.66 -11.29 10.26
CA GLU A 533 -6.44 -10.39 9.12
C GLU A 533 -6.14 -8.97 9.61
N PHE A 534 -6.86 -8.51 10.63
CA PHE A 534 -6.63 -7.24 11.29
C PHE A 534 -5.21 -7.16 11.89
N ILE A 535 -4.77 -8.19 12.62
CA ILE A 535 -3.40 -8.29 13.15
C ILE A 535 -2.36 -8.28 12.00
N GLY A 536 -2.62 -9.02 10.91
CA GLY A 536 -1.73 -9.08 9.75
C GLY A 536 -1.62 -7.76 8.96
N GLN A 537 -2.72 -7.02 8.82
CA GLN A 537 -2.74 -5.65 8.28
C GLN A 537 -1.93 -4.72 9.18
N ARG A 538 -2.18 -4.77 10.50
CA ARG A 538 -1.59 -3.85 11.47
C ARG A 538 -0.10 -4.09 11.69
N ARG A 539 0.41 -5.32 11.54
CA ARG A 539 1.86 -5.57 11.43
C ARG A 539 2.50 -4.70 10.34
N ARG A 540 1.96 -4.75 9.11
CA ARG A 540 2.51 -4.03 7.96
C ARG A 540 2.49 -2.52 8.20
N TRP A 541 1.34 -1.99 8.61
CA TRP A 541 1.16 -0.54 8.80
C TRP A 541 1.98 0.04 9.95
N LEU A 542 2.07 -0.66 11.09
CA LEU A 542 2.84 -0.18 12.24
C LEU A 542 4.34 -0.22 11.94
N ASN A 543 4.87 -1.34 11.46
CA ASN A 543 6.30 -1.46 11.17
C ASN A 543 6.73 -0.55 10.00
N GLY A 544 5.93 -0.51 8.94
CA GLY A 544 6.18 0.36 7.79
C GLY A 544 6.11 1.84 8.15
N SER A 545 5.11 2.27 8.92
CA SER A 545 5.02 3.67 9.37
C SER A 545 6.16 4.05 10.31
N PHE A 546 6.58 3.16 11.22
CA PHE A 546 7.72 3.42 12.11
C PHE A 546 9.03 3.56 11.32
N ALA A 547 9.32 2.63 10.40
CA ALA A 547 10.51 2.66 9.57
C ALA A 547 10.55 3.89 8.63
N ALA A 548 9.44 4.20 7.97
CA ALA A 548 9.36 5.34 7.04
C ALA A 548 9.35 6.70 7.75
N THR A 549 8.80 6.80 8.97
CA THR A 549 8.89 8.04 9.76
C THR A 549 10.33 8.24 10.26
N LEU A 550 10.99 7.21 10.79
CA LEU A 550 12.41 7.32 11.12
C LEU A 550 13.27 7.67 9.89
N TYR A 551 12.95 7.16 8.70
CA TYR A 551 13.61 7.55 7.46
C TYR A 551 13.45 9.05 7.17
N SER A 552 12.23 9.61 7.20
CA SER A 552 12.01 11.04 6.91
C SER A 552 12.58 11.96 8.00
N LEU A 553 12.62 11.52 9.26
CA LEU A 553 13.32 12.20 10.35
C LEU A 553 14.84 12.26 10.08
N MET A 554 15.48 11.12 9.78
CA MET A 554 16.92 11.05 9.50
C MET A 554 17.33 11.84 8.26
N HIS A 555 16.50 11.87 7.22
CA HIS A 555 16.83 12.52 5.95
C HIS A 555 16.29 13.96 5.85
N PHE A 556 15.68 14.51 6.91
CA PHE A 556 15.03 15.83 6.90
C PHE A 556 15.91 16.97 6.36
N GLY A 557 17.23 16.89 6.55
CA GLY A 557 18.20 17.84 5.97
C GLY A 557 18.05 18.03 4.44
N ARG A 558 17.54 17.02 3.72
CA ARG A 558 17.23 17.15 2.28
C ARG A 558 16.12 18.13 1.95
N MET A 559 15.24 18.49 2.90
CA MET A 559 14.27 19.58 2.71
C MET A 559 14.97 20.91 2.37
N TYR A 560 16.19 21.13 2.86
CA TYR A 560 16.99 22.32 2.52
C TYR A 560 17.58 22.30 1.10
N ARG A 561 17.61 21.15 0.41
CA ARG A 561 17.96 21.06 -1.02
C ARG A 561 16.74 21.34 -1.93
N SER A 562 15.54 21.51 -1.38
CA SER A 562 14.29 21.83 -2.10
C SER A 562 14.16 23.32 -2.44
N GLY A 563 13.17 23.68 -3.27
CA GLY A 563 12.81 25.06 -3.59
C GLY A 563 11.75 25.69 -2.68
N HIS A 564 11.46 25.11 -1.50
CA HIS A 564 10.43 25.63 -0.59
C HIS A 564 10.85 26.94 0.10
N ASN A 565 9.89 27.84 0.33
CA ASN A 565 10.16 29.13 0.97
C ASN A 565 10.33 29.01 2.50
N ILE A 566 10.90 30.06 3.12
CA ILE A 566 11.22 30.11 4.57
C ILE A 566 9.99 29.82 5.44
N LEU A 567 8.81 30.35 5.08
CA LEU A 567 7.58 30.15 5.84
C LEU A 567 7.13 28.67 5.85
N ARG A 568 7.20 27.99 4.69
CA ARG A 568 6.89 26.56 4.60
C ARG A 568 7.97 25.71 5.29
N MET A 569 9.24 26.08 5.16
CA MET A 569 10.34 25.42 5.89
C MET A 569 10.16 25.53 7.41
N PHE A 570 9.69 26.67 7.94
CA PHE A 570 9.32 26.82 9.35
C PHE A 570 8.21 25.84 9.77
N PHE A 571 7.14 25.72 8.98
CA PHE A 571 6.09 24.73 9.26
C PHE A 571 6.57 23.28 9.17
N PHE A 572 7.51 22.95 8.26
CA PHE A 572 8.15 21.64 8.24
C PHE A 572 8.97 21.35 9.52
N HIS A 573 9.55 22.35 10.18
CA HIS A 573 10.21 22.15 11.49
C HIS A 573 9.20 21.92 12.62
N ILE A 574 8.03 22.59 12.59
CA ILE A 574 6.93 22.28 13.52
C ILE A 574 6.48 20.82 13.33
N GLN A 575 6.32 20.37 12.09
CA GLN A 575 5.96 18.99 11.78
C GLN A 575 7.06 17.99 12.15
N LEU A 576 8.34 18.35 12.01
CA LEU A 576 9.49 17.56 12.47
C LEU A 576 9.41 17.31 13.99
N ILE A 577 9.21 18.38 14.78
CA ILE A 577 9.10 18.31 16.24
C ILE A 577 7.88 17.48 16.65
N TYR A 578 6.73 17.69 16.00
CA TYR A 578 5.51 16.90 16.20
C TYR A 578 5.73 15.40 15.92
N ASN A 579 6.40 15.07 14.82
CA ASN A 579 6.70 13.69 14.44
C ASN A 579 7.67 13.03 15.43
N ILE A 580 8.71 13.75 15.90
CA ILE A 580 9.64 13.26 16.93
C ILE A 580 8.87 12.94 18.22
N ALA A 581 8.08 13.88 18.73
CA ALA A 581 7.29 13.68 19.95
C ALA A 581 6.30 12.50 19.82
N THR A 582 5.63 12.39 18.66
CA THR A 582 4.69 11.30 18.37
C THR A 582 5.40 9.94 18.33
N VAL A 583 6.58 9.84 17.70
CA VAL A 583 7.38 8.60 17.66
C VAL A 583 7.91 8.22 19.04
N THR A 584 8.35 9.18 19.85
CA THR A 584 8.81 8.93 21.23
C THR A 584 7.68 8.42 22.12
N LEU A 585 6.49 9.04 22.08
CA LEU A 585 5.34 8.53 22.84
C LEU A 585 4.85 7.16 22.34
N ALA A 586 4.90 6.91 21.03
CA ALA A 586 4.57 5.60 20.46
C ALA A 586 5.56 4.52 20.94
N TRP A 587 6.87 4.81 20.99
CA TRP A 587 7.90 3.87 21.46
C TRP A 587 7.67 3.43 22.91
N PHE A 588 7.33 4.38 23.79
CA PHE A 588 7.08 4.15 25.22
C PHE A 588 5.60 3.86 25.57
N SER A 589 4.76 3.62 24.57
CA SER A 589 3.31 3.43 24.77
C SER A 589 2.99 2.19 25.61
N LEU A 590 3.77 1.10 25.48
CA LEU A 590 3.55 -0.15 26.21
C LEU A 590 3.68 0.05 27.74
N ALA A 591 4.76 0.70 28.17
CA ALA A 591 4.92 1.11 29.56
C ALA A 591 3.85 2.13 29.97
N SER A 592 3.62 3.15 29.13
CA SER A 592 2.69 4.25 29.45
C SER A 592 1.25 3.80 29.67
N TYR A 593 0.75 2.82 28.89
CA TYR A 593 -0.58 2.25 29.07
C TYR A 593 -0.69 1.37 30.32
N TYR A 594 0.34 0.56 30.63
CA TYR A 594 0.36 -0.22 31.87
C TYR A 594 0.44 0.68 33.12
N LEU A 595 1.31 1.71 33.09
CA LEU A 595 1.42 2.69 34.18
C LEU A 595 0.11 3.45 34.36
N THR A 596 -0.50 3.94 33.29
CA THR A 596 -1.81 4.61 33.33
C THR A 596 -2.89 3.70 33.93
N THR A 597 -2.93 2.43 33.51
CA THR A 597 -3.83 1.40 34.05
C THR A 597 -3.63 1.24 35.56
N ALA A 598 -2.40 1.00 36.01
CA ALA A 598 -2.10 0.78 37.41
C ALA A 598 -2.41 2.01 38.29
N VAL A 599 -2.06 3.20 37.81
CA VAL A 599 -2.23 4.48 38.55
C VAL A 599 -3.69 4.85 38.75
N ILE A 600 -4.53 4.76 37.71
CA ILE A 600 -5.96 5.07 37.84
C ILE A 600 -6.62 4.10 38.83
N ILE A 601 -6.33 2.80 38.69
CA ILE A 601 -6.83 1.74 39.55
C ILE A 601 -6.38 1.93 41.01
N ASP A 602 -5.15 2.37 41.26
CA ASP A 602 -4.66 2.64 42.62
C ASP A 602 -5.25 3.92 43.24
N LEU A 603 -5.30 5.02 42.49
CA LEU A 603 -5.86 6.30 42.95
C LEU A 603 -7.31 6.18 43.41
N VAL A 604 -8.07 5.31 42.74
CA VAL A 604 -9.51 5.10 43.00
C VAL A 604 -9.75 3.97 44.02
N GLY A 605 -9.01 2.86 43.93
CA GLY A 605 -9.32 1.65 44.69
C GLY A 605 -8.38 1.32 45.87
N THR A 606 -7.34 2.11 46.13
CA THR A 606 -6.53 2.01 47.36
C THR A 606 -6.99 3.11 48.33
N PRO A 607 -7.45 2.80 49.55
CA PRO A 607 -7.82 3.81 50.54
C PRO A 607 -6.65 4.76 50.86
N GLY A 608 -6.88 6.07 50.71
CA GLY A 608 -5.87 7.09 50.96
C GLY A 608 -6.44 8.51 51.03
N SER A 609 -5.56 9.50 51.04
CA SER A 609 -5.94 10.93 51.03
C SER A 609 -6.54 11.41 49.70
N SER A 610 -6.42 10.62 48.63
CA SER A 610 -6.96 10.93 47.29
C SER A 610 -8.42 10.54 47.07
N ASN A 611 -9.02 9.75 47.96
CA ASN A 611 -10.37 9.19 47.81
C ASN A 611 -11.14 9.11 49.14
N ASP A 612 -10.89 10.04 50.07
CA ASP A 612 -11.54 10.11 51.39
C ASP A 612 -11.46 8.79 52.20
N GLN A 613 -10.33 8.07 52.08
CA GLN A 613 -10.12 6.73 52.66
C GLN A 613 -11.14 5.69 52.19
N ARG A 614 -11.72 5.86 51.00
CA ARG A 614 -12.79 5.00 50.45
C ARG A 614 -12.45 4.47 49.06
N ALA A 615 -12.25 3.17 48.97
CA ALA A 615 -12.05 2.48 47.70
C ALA A 615 -13.37 2.27 46.93
N PHE A 616 -13.35 2.52 45.62
CA PHE A 616 -14.44 2.29 44.67
C PHE A 616 -14.02 1.25 43.61
N PRO A 617 -14.91 0.37 43.12
CA PRO A 617 -16.36 0.35 43.36
C PRO A 617 -16.86 -0.55 44.51
N PHE A 618 -16.06 -1.52 44.97
CA PHE A 618 -16.53 -2.57 45.90
C PHE A 618 -16.14 -2.37 47.37
N GLY A 619 -15.74 -1.15 47.75
CA GLY A 619 -15.33 -0.81 49.11
C GLY A 619 -13.94 -1.32 49.49
N ASN A 620 -13.50 -0.95 50.69
CA ASN A 620 -12.10 -1.03 51.13
C ASN A 620 -11.53 -2.46 51.23
N THR A 621 -12.38 -3.49 51.36
CA THR A 621 -11.93 -4.89 51.50
C THR A 621 -11.78 -5.58 50.14
N VAL A 622 -12.75 -5.43 49.25
CA VAL A 622 -12.81 -6.18 47.99
C VAL A 622 -12.00 -5.49 46.88
N THR A 623 -12.05 -4.16 46.83
CA THR A 623 -11.44 -3.39 45.73
C THR A 623 -9.92 -3.56 45.64
N PRO A 624 -9.11 -3.46 46.72
CA PRO A 624 -7.66 -3.61 46.60
C PRO A 624 -7.24 -5.00 46.13
N ILE A 625 -8.00 -6.03 46.51
CA ILE A 625 -7.79 -7.42 46.08
C ILE A 625 -8.12 -7.56 44.59
N LEU A 626 -9.29 -7.08 44.16
CA LEU A 626 -9.68 -7.09 42.74
C LEU A 626 -8.67 -6.34 41.86
N ASN A 627 -8.25 -5.15 42.28
CA ASN A 627 -7.27 -4.31 41.60
C ASN A 627 -5.93 -5.05 41.42
N THR A 628 -5.47 -5.73 42.47
CA THR A 628 -4.27 -6.56 42.45
C THR A 628 -4.42 -7.71 41.45
N CYS A 629 -5.57 -8.41 41.45
CA CYS A 629 -5.87 -9.44 40.46
C CYS A 629 -5.91 -8.91 39.03
N VAL A 630 -6.55 -7.76 38.78
CA VAL A 630 -6.65 -7.11 37.46
C VAL A 630 -5.27 -6.76 36.91
N LYS A 631 -4.37 -6.21 37.73
CA LYS A 631 -2.97 -5.93 37.35
C LYS A 631 -2.22 -7.21 36.95
N TYR A 632 -2.32 -8.27 37.74
CA TYR A 632 -1.67 -9.54 37.41
C TYR A 632 -2.28 -10.21 36.15
N ILE A 633 -3.59 -10.11 35.94
CA ILE A 633 -4.24 -10.60 34.71
C ILE A 633 -3.77 -9.79 33.48
N TYR A 634 -3.66 -8.46 33.58
CA TYR A 634 -3.11 -7.62 32.51
C TYR A 634 -1.70 -8.06 32.11
N LEU A 635 -0.81 -8.26 33.10
CA LEU A 635 0.58 -8.69 32.87
C LEU A 635 0.66 -10.13 32.33
N ALA A 636 -0.17 -11.05 32.83
CA ALA A 636 -0.22 -12.43 32.34
C ALA A 636 -0.70 -12.48 30.88
N PHE A 637 -1.73 -11.71 30.52
CA PHE A 637 -2.18 -11.59 29.14
C PHE A 637 -1.18 -10.87 28.23
N LEU A 638 -0.37 -9.95 28.77
CA LEU A 638 0.69 -9.28 28.02
C LEU A 638 1.85 -10.24 27.72
N LEU A 639 2.26 -11.02 28.71
CA LEU A 639 3.22 -12.12 28.53
C LEU A 639 2.71 -13.15 27.51
N LEU A 640 1.42 -13.48 27.56
CA LEU A 640 0.77 -14.33 26.56
C LEU A 640 0.84 -13.72 25.15
N GLN A 641 0.71 -12.40 24.97
CA GLN A 641 0.87 -11.79 23.63
C GLN A 641 2.30 -11.93 23.11
N PHE A 642 3.34 -11.78 23.95
CA PHE A 642 4.72 -12.04 23.55
C PHE A 642 4.95 -13.52 23.16
N ILE A 643 4.41 -14.47 23.94
CA ILE A 643 4.47 -15.91 23.63
C ILE A 643 3.77 -16.22 22.29
N LEU A 644 2.55 -15.72 22.10
CA LEU A 644 1.78 -15.92 20.87
C LEU A 644 2.47 -15.28 19.65
N ALA A 645 2.98 -14.05 19.79
CA ALA A 645 3.58 -13.32 18.69
C ALA A 645 4.95 -13.85 18.24
N LEU A 646 5.70 -14.50 19.15
CA LEU A 646 6.97 -15.16 18.82
C LEU A 646 6.79 -16.61 18.36
N GLY A 647 5.75 -17.30 18.84
CA GLY A 647 5.52 -18.73 18.57
C GLY A 647 4.57 -19.06 17.42
N ASN A 648 3.47 -18.31 17.23
CA ASN A 648 2.35 -18.74 16.38
C ASN A 648 1.81 -17.65 15.45
N ARG A 649 1.55 -18.01 14.18
CA ARG A 649 0.81 -17.15 13.24
C ARG A 649 -0.65 -16.98 13.72
N PRO A 650 -1.24 -15.77 13.72
CA PRO A 650 -2.61 -15.51 14.23
C PRO A 650 -3.73 -16.35 13.64
N LYS A 651 -3.55 -16.90 12.43
CA LYS A 651 -4.51 -17.84 11.82
C LYS A 651 -4.61 -19.17 12.57
N GLY A 652 -3.53 -19.63 13.23
CA GLY A 652 -3.50 -20.86 14.02
C GLY A 652 -4.03 -20.71 15.45
N SER A 653 -4.01 -19.51 16.02
CA SER A 653 -4.42 -19.22 17.41
C SER A 653 -5.57 -18.20 17.51
N ARG A 654 -6.47 -18.20 16.52
CA ARG A 654 -7.59 -17.25 16.39
C ARG A 654 -8.38 -17.05 17.69
N TRP A 655 -8.73 -18.14 18.38
CA TRP A 655 -9.50 -18.08 19.63
C TRP A 655 -8.73 -17.41 20.77
N THR A 656 -7.44 -17.71 20.93
CA THR A 656 -6.61 -17.10 21.98
C THR A 656 -6.45 -15.60 21.79
N TYR A 657 -6.32 -15.13 20.55
CA TYR A 657 -6.35 -13.70 20.24
C TYR A 657 -7.72 -13.07 20.54
N ILE A 658 -8.83 -13.72 20.17
CA ILE A 658 -10.19 -13.22 20.49
C ILE A 658 -10.40 -13.09 22.00
N VAL A 659 -10.02 -14.10 22.80
CA VAL A 659 -10.10 -14.02 24.27
C VAL A 659 -9.22 -12.89 24.81
N SER A 660 -8.03 -12.69 24.23
CA SER A 660 -7.13 -11.59 24.64
C SER A 660 -7.74 -10.21 24.37
N PHE A 661 -8.38 -10.00 23.20
CA PHE A 661 -9.13 -8.77 22.91
C PHE A 661 -10.26 -8.55 23.94
N SER A 662 -11.05 -9.58 24.25
CA SER A 662 -12.13 -9.49 25.23
C SER A 662 -11.64 -9.16 26.64
N VAL A 663 -10.54 -9.77 27.10
CA VAL A 663 -9.96 -9.49 28.41
C VAL A 663 -9.45 -8.05 28.51
N TYR A 664 -8.73 -7.56 27.50
CA TYR A 664 -8.30 -6.16 27.49
C TYR A 664 -9.47 -5.17 27.40
N ALA A 665 -10.55 -5.51 26.70
CA ALA A 665 -11.76 -4.68 26.66
C ALA A 665 -12.49 -4.63 28.01
N ILE A 666 -12.53 -5.74 28.77
CA ILE A 666 -13.10 -5.78 30.13
C ILE A 666 -12.25 -4.95 31.10
N ILE A 667 -10.92 -5.08 31.05
CA ILE A 667 -10.01 -4.28 31.89
C ILE A 667 -10.12 -2.79 31.52
N GLN A 668 -10.24 -2.47 30.23
CA GLN A 668 -10.39 -1.09 29.77
C GLN A 668 -11.75 -0.49 30.16
N LEU A 669 -12.84 -1.28 30.17
CA LEU A 669 -14.12 -0.85 30.75
C LEU A 669 -13.99 -0.48 32.23
N TYR A 670 -13.25 -1.28 33.01
CA TYR A 670 -12.99 -1.00 34.43
C TYR A 670 -12.22 0.32 34.61
N ILE A 671 -11.12 0.51 33.88
CA ILE A 671 -10.33 1.76 33.90
C ILE A 671 -11.19 2.97 33.50
N ILE A 672 -12.10 2.83 32.53
CA ILE A 672 -13.02 3.90 32.10
C ILE A 672 -14.01 4.25 33.22
N VAL A 673 -14.58 3.26 33.90
CA VAL A 673 -15.50 3.47 35.04
C VAL A 673 -14.79 4.13 36.22
N ASP A 674 -13.58 3.67 36.57
CA ASP A 674 -12.75 4.29 37.61
C ASP A 674 -12.36 5.72 37.23
N SER A 675 -12.03 5.98 35.96
CA SER A 675 -11.74 7.33 35.46
C SER A 675 -12.94 8.27 35.59
N PHE A 676 -14.15 7.81 35.26
CA PHE A 676 -15.37 8.60 35.43
C PHE A 676 -15.70 8.83 36.91
N TYR A 677 -15.46 7.85 37.78
CA TYR A 677 -15.60 8.01 39.23
C TYR A 677 -14.63 9.08 39.76
N LEU A 678 -13.36 9.04 39.37
CA LEU A 678 -12.34 10.01 39.77
C LEU A 678 -12.68 11.43 39.30
N VAL A 679 -13.23 11.57 38.09
CA VAL A 679 -13.77 12.85 37.57
C VAL A 679 -14.96 13.34 38.40
N PHE A 680 -15.91 12.46 38.73
CA PHE A 680 -17.09 12.81 39.52
C PHE A 680 -16.73 13.18 40.97
N HIS A 681 -15.86 12.40 41.62
CA HIS A 681 -15.37 12.67 42.97
C HIS A 681 -14.62 14.00 43.04
N ALA A 682 -13.80 14.32 42.03
CA ALA A 682 -13.15 15.63 41.95
C ALA A 682 -14.16 16.79 41.98
N PHE A 683 -15.18 16.76 41.11
CA PHE A 683 -16.22 17.79 41.11
C PHE A 683 -17.06 17.81 42.40
N GLY A 684 -17.30 16.66 43.03
CA GLY A 684 -18.11 16.53 44.24
C GLY A 684 -17.42 16.90 45.55
N SER A 685 -16.08 16.80 45.63
CA SER A 685 -15.29 17.01 46.86
C SER A 685 -14.93 18.47 47.16
N GLY A 686 -15.47 19.42 46.38
CA GLY A 686 -15.15 20.85 46.52
C GLY A 686 -13.81 21.19 45.89
N THR A 687 -13.74 21.15 44.55
CA THR A 687 -12.53 21.45 43.78
C THR A 687 -11.88 22.75 44.19
N GLY A 688 -10.55 22.77 44.31
CA GLY A 688 -9.74 24.00 44.39
C GLY A 688 -9.75 24.88 43.12
N PHE A 689 -10.70 24.69 42.19
CA PHE A 689 -10.94 25.59 41.08
C PHE A 689 -11.69 26.82 41.57
N VAL A 690 -11.14 28.01 41.34
CA VAL A 690 -11.75 29.27 41.78
C VAL A 690 -12.76 29.72 40.74
N THR A 691 -14.00 29.22 40.84
CA THR A 691 -15.12 29.63 39.98
C THR A 691 -15.56 31.08 40.20
N ASP A 692 -15.28 31.63 41.38
CA ASP A 692 -15.99 32.82 41.90
C ASP A 692 -15.22 34.13 41.70
N LYS A 693 -13.97 34.07 41.19
CA LYS A 693 -13.08 35.23 41.03
C LYS A 693 -12.73 35.54 39.56
N GLY A 694 -13.55 35.06 38.64
CA GLY A 694 -13.43 35.35 37.21
C GLY A 694 -12.37 34.50 36.48
N ALA A 695 -12.27 34.72 35.18
CA ALA A 695 -11.62 33.79 34.25
C ALA A 695 -10.11 33.59 34.48
N ASP A 696 -9.38 34.60 34.96
CA ASP A 696 -7.92 34.51 35.14
C ASP A 696 -7.55 33.67 36.38
N ASP A 697 -8.20 33.90 37.52
CA ASP A 697 -8.03 33.06 38.72
C ASP A 697 -8.61 31.65 38.52
N PHE A 698 -9.68 31.51 37.73
CA PHE A 698 -10.13 30.20 37.25
C PHE A 698 -9.04 29.50 36.43
N ILE A 699 -8.46 30.14 35.40
CA ILE A 699 -7.39 29.54 34.58
C ILE A 699 -6.15 29.20 35.41
N LYS A 700 -5.74 30.05 36.35
CA LYS A 700 -4.60 29.78 37.26
C LYS A 700 -4.86 28.55 38.13
N SER A 701 -6.02 28.48 38.78
CA SER A 701 -6.38 27.33 39.62
C SER A 701 -6.61 26.04 38.82
N PHE A 702 -7.14 26.17 37.60
CA PHE A 702 -7.31 25.09 36.62
C PHE A 702 -5.95 24.49 36.21
N VAL A 703 -4.96 25.31 35.86
CA VAL A 703 -3.60 24.88 35.48
C VAL A 703 -2.77 24.40 36.68
N ALA A 704 -2.95 25.00 37.86
CA ALA A 704 -2.24 24.63 39.09
C ALA A 704 -2.74 23.32 39.72
N SER A 705 -3.95 22.86 39.37
CA SER A 705 -4.64 21.71 39.96
C SER A 705 -3.76 20.46 40.10
N THR A 706 -3.89 19.77 41.23
CA THR A 706 -3.24 18.50 41.55
C THR A 706 -4.17 17.32 41.28
N GLY A 707 -3.60 16.19 40.85
CA GLY A 707 -4.35 14.95 40.63
C GLY A 707 -5.47 15.08 39.60
N ALA A 708 -6.72 14.98 40.04
CA ALA A 708 -7.88 14.72 39.19
C ALA A 708 -8.21 15.85 38.20
N GLY A 709 -7.90 17.12 38.50
CA GLY A 709 -8.11 18.22 37.57
C GLY A 709 -7.28 18.11 36.29
N ILE A 710 -6.05 17.59 36.38
CA ILE A 710 -5.19 17.31 35.21
C ILE A 710 -5.80 16.22 34.34
N ILE A 711 -6.46 15.22 34.97
CA ILE A 711 -7.14 14.13 34.27
C ILE A 711 -8.37 14.66 33.52
N ILE A 712 -9.18 15.52 34.16
CA ILE A 712 -10.30 16.24 33.52
C ILE A 712 -9.79 17.04 32.32
N ILE A 713 -8.73 17.83 32.50
CA ILE A 713 -8.11 18.65 31.44
C ILE A 713 -7.65 17.77 30.27
N ALA A 714 -6.96 16.66 30.53
CA ALA A 714 -6.42 15.81 29.46
C ALA A 714 -7.50 14.97 28.75
N LEU A 715 -8.52 14.51 29.45
CA LEU A 715 -9.68 13.83 28.85
C LEU A 715 -10.51 14.81 28.01
N ALA A 716 -10.75 16.03 28.50
CA ALA A 716 -11.43 17.09 27.75
C ALA A 716 -10.60 17.57 26.54
N ALA A 717 -9.29 17.75 26.69
CA ALA A 717 -8.40 18.13 25.59
C ALA A 717 -8.22 17.03 24.55
N THR A 718 -8.28 15.75 24.94
CA THR A 718 -8.16 14.63 23.98
C THR A 718 -9.52 14.35 23.32
N PHE A 719 -10.55 13.99 24.09
CA PHE A 719 -11.84 13.56 23.53
C PHE A 719 -12.80 14.72 23.25
N GLY A 720 -12.76 15.80 24.03
CA GLY A 720 -13.54 17.00 23.75
C GLY A 720 -13.09 17.67 22.45
N LEU A 721 -11.78 17.76 22.18
CA LEU A 721 -11.30 18.23 20.87
C LEU A 721 -11.68 17.26 19.73
N TYR A 722 -11.77 15.95 19.96
CA TYR A 722 -12.29 15.01 18.94
C TYR A 722 -13.77 15.29 18.62
N PHE A 723 -14.62 15.52 19.63
CA PHE A 723 -16.01 15.96 19.41
C PHE A 723 -16.08 17.30 18.66
N VAL A 724 -15.40 18.34 19.16
CA VAL A 724 -15.44 19.69 18.58
C VAL A 724 -14.90 19.69 17.14
N ALA A 725 -13.77 19.02 16.87
CA ALA A 725 -13.24 18.88 15.52
C ALA A 725 -14.22 18.18 14.58
N SER A 726 -14.89 17.11 15.05
CA SER A 726 -15.84 16.35 14.23
C SER A 726 -17.13 17.11 13.92
N PHE A 727 -17.58 17.96 14.84
CA PHE A 727 -18.68 18.90 14.58
C PHE A 727 -18.26 20.04 13.64
N LEU A 728 -17.09 20.66 13.84
CA LEU A 728 -16.54 21.67 12.90
C LEU A 728 -16.29 21.09 11.50
N TYR A 729 -15.93 19.80 11.43
CA TYR A 729 -15.76 19.07 10.18
C TYR A 729 -17.09 18.63 9.55
N LEU A 730 -18.23 18.79 10.24
CA LEU A 730 -19.58 18.39 9.80
C LEU A 730 -19.72 16.87 9.57
N ASP A 731 -19.01 16.03 10.32
CA ASP A 731 -19.14 14.56 10.29
C ASP A 731 -18.99 13.93 11.70
N PRO A 732 -19.90 14.22 12.66
CA PRO A 732 -19.77 13.78 14.05
C PRO A 732 -20.17 12.31 14.28
N TRP A 733 -20.72 11.60 13.27
CA TRP A 733 -21.44 10.34 13.48
C TRP A 733 -20.60 9.22 14.12
N HIS A 734 -19.31 9.15 13.78
CA HIS A 734 -18.39 8.16 14.34
C HIS A 734 -18.20 8.30 15.87
N MET A 735 -18.37 9.52 16.42
CA MET A 735 -18.35 9.77 17.86
C MET A 735 -19.55 9.12 18.61
N PHE A 736 -20.64 8.83 17.89
CA PHE A 736 -21.83 8.20 18.46
C PHE A 736 -21.93 6.70 18.12
N THR A 737 -21.41 6.27 16.97
CA THR A 737 -21.56 4.87 16.51
C THR A 737 -20.36 3.97 16.82
N SER A 738 -19.18 4.55 17.03
CA SER A 738 -17.90 3.79 17.05
C SER A 738 -16.97 4.14 18.22
N PHE A 739 -17.24 5.25 18.94
CA PHE A 739 -16.37 5.76 20.00
C PHE A 739 -16.24 4.83 21.20
N ILE A 740 -17.34 4.19 21.64
CA ILE A 740 -17.32 3.27 22.79
C ILE A 740 -16.47 2.04 22.47
N GLN A 741 -16.64 1.46 21.28
CA GLN A 741 -15.83 0.34 20.80
C GLN A 741 -14.35 0.73 20.69
N TYR A 742 -14.05 1.96 20.25
CA TYR A 742 -12.69 2.48 20.20
C TYR A 742 -12.07 2.64 21.59
N LEU A 743 -12.76 3.29 22.53
CA LEU A 743 -12.32 3.46 23.92
C LEU A 743 -11.99 2.12 24.59
N LEU A 744 -12.86 1.11 24.42
CA LEU A 744 -12.68 -0.23 25.00
C LEU A 744 -11.47 -0.98 24.42
N MET A 745 -11.10 -0.73 23.17
CA MET A 745 -10.09 -1.51 22.46
C MET A 745 -8.69 -0.88 22.48
N MET A 746 -8.52 0.35 23.02
CA MET A 746 -7.23 1.07 23.04
C MET A 746 -6.07 0.24 23.61
N THR A 747 -6.28 -0.45 24.73
CA THR A 747 -5.29 -1.35 25.35
C THR A 747 -4.88 -2.49 24.43
N SER A 748 -5.81 -3.02 23.62
CA SER A 748 -5.51 -4.08 22.64
C SER A 748 -4.65 -3.57 21.47
N TYR A 749 -4.75 -2.30 21.08
CA TYR A 749 -3.87 -1.74 20.04
C TYR A 749 -2.40 -1.79 20.46
N ILE A 750 -2.11 -1.52 21.74
CA ILE A 750 -0.75 -1.56 22.26
C ILE A 750 -0.35 -3.00 22.61
N ASN A 751 -1.11 -3.66 23.49
CA ASN A 751 -0.74 -4.94 24.07
C ASN A 751 -0.82 -6.11 23.09
N ILE A 752 -1.72 -6.07 22.09
CA ILE A 752 -1.83 -7.11 21.06
C ILE A 752 -1.16 -6.64 19.75
N LEU A 753 -1.63 -5.55 19.15
CA LEU A 753 -1.23 -5.21 17.78
C LEU A 753 0.21 -4.72 17.70
N MET A 754 0.64 -3.80 18.58
CA MET A 754 2.03 -3.30 18.59
C MET A 754 3.02 -4.36 19.06
N VAL A 755 2.70 -5.12 20.12
CA VAL A 755 3.51 -6.28 20.56
C VAL A 755 3.67 -7.29 19.42
N TYR A 756 2.60 -7.64 18.71
CA TYR A 756 2.68 -8.55 17.56
C TYR A 756 3.52 -7.96 16.42
N ALA A 757 3.34 -6.68 16.10
CA ALA A 757 4.03 -6.00 15.02
C ALA A 757 5.56 -5.96 15.25
N PHE A 758 6.00 -5.51 16.42
CA PHE A 758 7.41 -5.44 16.79
C PHE A 758 8.01 -6.86 16.90
N SER A 759 7.31 -7.79 17.56
CA SER A 759 7.71 -9.22 17.63
C SER A 759 7.73 -9.92 16.27
N ASN A 760 7.24 -9.28 15.20
CA ASN A 760 7.30 -9.79 13.84
C ASN A 760 8.04 -8.86 12.87
N TRP A 761 8.94 -7.98 13.35
CA TRP A 761 9.76 -7.10 12.49
C TRP A 761 10.55 -7.83 11.37
N HIS A 762 10.90 -9.10 11.59
CA HIS A 762 11.53 -9.94 10.57
C HIS A 762 10.62 -10.35 9.39
N ASP A 763 9.30 -10.26 9.55
CA ASP A 763 8.33 -10.65 8.54
C ASP A 763 7.99 -9.42 7.67
N VAL A 764 8.62 -9.37 6.51
CA VAL A 764 8.35 -8.37 5.45
C VAL A 764 7.47 -8.93 4.33
N SER A 765 6.78 -10.05 4.57
CA SER A 765 5.83 -10.57 3.59
C SER A 765 4.60 -9.65 3.45
N TRP A 766 4.07 -9.58 2.23
CA TRP A 766 2.87 -8.79 1.91
C TRP A 766 1.54 -9.52 2.19
N GLY A 767 1.58 -10.78 2.66
CA GLY A 767 0.41 -11.56 3.05
C GLY A 767 -0.38 -12.23 1.91
N THR A 768 -0.04 -11.93 0.65
CA THR A 768 -0.52 -12.65 -0.54
C THR A 768 -0.19 -14.14 -0.44
N LYS A 769 -1.15 -15.05 -0.68
CA LYS A 769 -0.83 -16.47 -0.90
C LYS A 769 0.10 -16.58 -2.11
N GLY A 770 1.19 -17.35 -1.97
CA GLY A 770 2.11 -17.61 -3.07
C GLY A 770 1.77 -18.92 -3.77
N SER A 771 1.60 -18.88 -5.08
CA SER A 771 1.52 -20.06 -5.94
C SER A 771 2.00 -19.68 -7.33
N ASP A 772 3.30 -19.87 -7.60
CA ASP A 772 3.84 -19.76 -8.95
C ASP A 772 3.63 -21.09 -9.69
N LYS A 773 2.80 -21.14 -10.75
CA LYS A 773 2.92 -22.15 -11.83
C LYS A 773 2.04 -21.87 -13.06
N ALA A 774 2.51 -21.00 -13.95
CA ALA A 774 1.87 -20.70 -15.23
C ALA A 774 2.11 -21.76 -16.35
N ASP A 775 1.97 -23.05 -16.05
CA ASP A 775 2.24 -24.19 -16.96
C ASP A 775 1.13 -24.43 -18.05
N ALA A 776 0.35 -23.39 -18.39
CA ALA A 776 -0.95 -23.54 -19.07
C ALA A 776 -1.11 -22.79 -20.41
N LEU A 777 -0.25 -21.82 -20.73
CA LEU A 777 -0.39 -20.95 -21.90
C LEU A 777 0.36 -21.47 -23.15
N PRO A 778 -0.12 -21.19 -24.38
CA PRO A 778 0.57 -21.55 -25.63
C PRO A 778 1.71 -20.59 -26.01
N SER A 779 2.76 -21.12 -26.62
CA SER A 779 3.86 -20.35 -27.24
C SER A 779 3.50 -19.87 -28.65
N ALA A 780 4.14 -18.80 -29.12
CA ALA A 780 4.08 -18.36 -30.50
C ALA A 780 5.47 -18.31 -31.15
N THR A 781 5.57 -18.83 -32.37
CA THR A 781 6.80 -18.84 -33.18
C THR A 781 6.63 -18.01 -34.45
N THR A 782 7.68 -17.28 -34.84
CA THR A 782 7.65 -16.45 -36.04
C THR A 782 8.02 -17.22 -37.31
N GLN A 783 7.41 -16.80 -38.41
CA GLN A 783 7.73 -17.21 -39.77
C GLN A 783 8.09 -15.98 -40.61
N LYS A 784 8.76 -16.18 -41.75
CA LYS A 784 8.94 -15.12 -42.75
C LYS A 784 7.69 -15.00 -43.62
N GLY A 785 7.14 -13.79 -43.75
CA GLY A 785 6.05 -13.49 -44.66
C GLY A 785 6.44 -13.65 -46.13
N ALA A 786 5.44 -13.74 -47.02
CA ALA A 786 5.63 -13.95 -48.46
C ALA A 786 6.55 -12.90 -49.11
N ASP A 787 6.53 -11.67 -48.60
CA ASP A 787 7.35 -10.53 -49.02
C ASP A 787 8.86 -10.70 -48.69
N GLY A 788 9.25 -11.77 -47.99
CA GLY A 788 10.62 -12.07 -47.55
C GLY A 788 11.19 -11.17 -46.44
N LYS A 789 10.60 -9.98 -46.23
CA LYS A 789 11.13 -8.91 -45.35
C LYS A 789 10.41 -8.74 -44.00
N ALA A 790 9.22 -9.30 -43.82
CA ALA A 790 8.43 -9.16 -42.59
C ALA A 790 8.41 -10.47 -41.78
N THR A 791 8.61 -10.39 -40.46
CA THR A 791 8.28 -11.49 -39.53
C THR A 791 6.80 -11.48 -39.22
N VAL A 792 6.23 -12.68 -39.15
CA VAL A 792 4.79 -12.93 -39.11
C VAL A 792 4.50 -14.06 -38.13
N ILE A 793 3.42 -13.95 -37.37
CA ILE A 793 2.84 -15.08 -36.61
C ILE A 793 1.56 -15.52 -37.33
N GLU A 794 1.39 -16.84 -37.49
CA GLU A 794 0.15 -17.43 -37.98
C GLU A 794 -0.78 -17.74 -36.79
N GLU A 795 -2.00 -17.21 -36.85
CA GLU A 795 -3.03 -17.42 -35.81
C GLU A 795 -4.32 -17.97 -36.42
N PRO A 796 -5.08 -18.82 -35.73
CA PRO A 796 -6.38 -19.27 -36.22
C PRO A 796 -7.36 -18.10 -36.29
N ASP A 797 -7.85 -17.82 -37.50
CA ASP A 797 -8.88 -16.84 -37.80
C ASP A 797 -10.25 -17.47 -37.48
N LEU A 798 -10.92 -16.95 -36.45
CA LEU A 798 -12.17 -17.48 -35.92
C LEU A 798 -13.35 -16.70 -36.49
N ALA A 799 -14.32 -17.38 -37.08
CA ALA A 799 -15.52 -16.74 -37.58
C ALA A 799 -16.37 -16.18 -36.43
N GLN A 800 -17.04 -15.05 -36.66
CA GLN A 800 -17.84 -14.36 -35.63
C GLN A 800 -18.87 -15.26 -34.92
N ALA A 801 -19.46 -16.21 -35.65
CA ALA A 801 -20.40 -17.18 -35.10
C ALA A 801 -19.77 -18.17 -34.12
N ASP A 802 -18.50 -18.56 -34.31
CA ASP A 802 -17.77 -19.43 -33.38
C ASP A 802 -17.37 -18.65 -32.11
N ILE A 803 -17.08 -17.35 -32.22
CA ILE A 803 -16.82 -16.46 -31.08
C ILE A 803 -18.09 -16.34 -30.21
N ASP A 804 -19.22 -16.02 -30.84
CA ASP A 804 -20.50 -15.84 -30.15
C ASP A 804 -21.01 -17.19 -29.55
N SER A 805 -20.71 -18.34 -30.18
CA SER A 805 -21.00 -19.70 -29.66
C SER A 805 -20.12 -20.11 -28.46
N GLN A 806 -18.83 -19.79 -28.49
CA GLN A 806 -17.91 -20.10 -27.38
C GLN A 806 -18.31 -19.39 -26.08
N PHE A 807 -18.85 -18.17 -26.18
CA PHE A 807 -19.38 -17.42 -25.03
C PHE A 807 -20.50 -18.16 -24.30
N GLU A 808 -21.43 -18.81 -25.01
CA GLU A 808 -22.53 -19.58 -24.40
C GLU A 808 -22.03 -20.84 -23.67
N GLN A 809 -20.96 -21.47 -24.18
CA GLN A 809 -20.41 -22.70 -23.57
C GLN A 809 -19.63 -22.43 -22.27
N THR A 810 -19.04 -21.25 -22.12
CA THR A 810 -18.36 -20.83 -20.87
C THR A 810 -19.32 -20.85 -19.67
N VAL A 811 -20.61 -20.57 -19.88
CA VAL A 811 -21.65 -20.61 -18.84
C VAL A 811 -21.89 -22.03 -18.29
N LYS A 812 -21.73 -23.07 -19.12
CA LYS A 812 -22.07 -24.47 -18.76
C LYS A 812 -20.96 -25.20 -18.00
N ARG A 813 -19.72 -24.68 -17.98
CA ARG A 813 -18.54 -25.42 -17.47
C ARG A 813 -18.27 -25.28 -15.97
N ALA A 814 -19.14 -24.58 -15.23
CA ALA A 814 -18.94 -24.21 -13.82
C ALA A 814 -19.33 -25.30 -12.78
N LEU A 815 -19.28 -26.59 -13.14
CA LEU A 815 -19.99 -27.66 -12.40
C LEU A 815 -19.17 -28.94 -12.10
N THR A 816 -17.85 -28.84 -11.89
CA THR A 816 -17.00 -29.98 -11.47
C THR A 816 -16.16 -29.70 -10.21
N PRO A 817 -15.80 -30.72 -9.39
CA PRO A 817 -15.15 -30.53 -8.09
C PRO A 817 -13.61 -30.43 -8.17
N TYR A 818 -12.97 -29.96 -7.08
CA TYR A 818 -11.55 -29.61 -7.00
C TYR A 818 -10.79 -30.37 -5.90
N ILE A 819 -9.45 -30.40 -5.99
CA ILE A 819 -8.53 -30.95 -4.98
C ILE A 819 -7.41 -29.94 -4.71
N ALA A 820 -7.15 -29.63 -3.43
CA ALA A 820 -6.21 -28.58 -3.03
C ALA A 820 -4.73 -29.02 -3.06
N PRO A 821 -3.80 -28.19 -3.61
CA PRO A 821 -2.35 -28.42 -3.51
C PRO A 821 -1.81 -28.04 -2.12
N LYS A 822 -0.62 -28.57 -1.79
CA LYS A 822 0.10 -28.27 -0.54
C LYS A 822 1.14 -27.16 -0.75
N GLU A 823 1.24 -26.23 0.19
CA GLU A 823 2.35 -25.26 0.25
C GLU A 823 3.66 -25.98 0.63
N ASP A 824 4.77 -25.64 -0.04
CA ASP A 824 6.13 -26.13 0.27
C ASP A 824 7.02 -24.95 0.67
N THR A 825 7.93 -25.14 1.63
CA THR A 825 8.70 -24.06 2.26
C THR A 825 10.17 -24.40 2.40
N LYS A 826 11.03 -23.69 1.67
CA LYS A 826 12.50 -23.76 1.78
C LYS A 826 13.06 -22.43 2.28
N LYS A 827 14.13 -22.49 3.09
CA LYS A 827 14.73 -21.34 3.78
C LYS A 827 16.04 -20.88 3.17
N THR A 828 16.27 -19.57 3.21
CA THR A 828 17.58 -18.91 3.33
C THR A 828 17.35 -17.46 3.81
N LEU A 829 18.41 -16.74 4.20
CA LEU A 829 18.40 -15.35 4.73
C LEU A 829 17.60 -15.07 6.03
N GLU A 830 16.58 -15.87 6.38
CA GLU A 830 15.66 -15.59 7.50
C GLU A 830 16.34 -15.29 8.85
N ASP A 831 17.42 -16.01 9.18
CA ASP A 831 17.93 -16.05 10.55
C ASP A 831 18.69 -14.78 10.95
N SER A 832 19.25 -14.06 9.98
CA SER A 832 19.77 -12.70 10.19
C SER A 832 18.66 -11.72 10.59
N TYR A 833 17.49 -11.83 9.95
CA TYR A 833 16.33 -10.97 10.27
C TYR A 833 15.68 -11.36 11.61
N LYS A 834 15.67 -12.65 11.97
CA LYS A 834 15.29 -13.11 13.32
C LYS A 834 16.21 -12.53 14.38
N SER A 835 17.53 -12.49 14.13
CA SER A 835 18.52 -11.91 15.04
C SER A 835 18.33 -10.39 15.22
N PHE A 836 18.15 -9.63 14.14
CA PHE A 836 17.83 -8.19 14.23
C PHE A 836 16.51 -7.95 14.98
N ARG A 837 15.45 -8.71 14.66
CA ARG A 837 14.18 -8.66 15.41
C ARG A 837 14.43 -8.86 16.89
N THR A 838 15.14 -9.92 17.27
CA THR A 838 15.41 -10.20 18.69
C THR A 838 16.10 -9.01 19.34
N ARG A 839 17.14 -8.43 18.74
CA ARG A 839 17.81 -7.22 19.27
C ARG A 839 16.86 -6.02 19.42
N LEU A 840 16.06 -5.71 18.40
CA LEU A 840 15.10 -4.60 18.42
C LEU A 840 14.01 -4.80 19.48
N VAL A 841 13.42 -5.99 19.55
CA VAL A 841 12.35 -6.35 20.48
C VAL A 841 12.86 -6.42 21.91
N THR A 842 14.05 -6.99 22.13
CA THR A 842 14.74 -6.95 23.43
C THR A 842 14.99 -5.51 23.88
N PHE A 843 15.50 -4.63 23.01
CA PHE A 843 15.70 -3.22 23.35
C PHE A 843 14.39 -2.46 23.61
N TRP A 844 13.33 -2.72 22.83
CA TRP A 844 12.00 -2.12 23.04
C TRP A 844 11.36 -2.58 24.35
N ILE A 845 11.42 -3.88 24.67
CA ILE A 845 10.93 -4.45 25.92
C ILE A 845 11.72 -3.89 27.10
N PHE A 846 13.06 -3.95 27.08
CA PHE A 846 13.85 -3.48 28.21
C PHE A 846 13.80 -1.97 28.40
N SER A 847 13.67 -1.16 27.34
CA SER A 847 13.47 0.30 27.49
C SER A 847 12.09 0.65 28.07
N ASN A 848 11.04 -0.10 27.71
CA ASN A 848 9.71 0.05 28.34
C ASN A 848 9.70 -0.49 29.79
N ALA A 849 10.32 -1.62 30.07
CA ALA A 849 10.43 -2.19 31.41
C ALA A 849 11.28 -1.29 32.34
N LEU A 850 12.38 -0.74 31.83
CA LEU A 850 13.21 0.25 32.54
C LEU A 850 12.40 1.50 32.85
N LEU A 851 11.61 2.03 31.90
CA LEU A 851 10.71 3.16 32.18
C LEU A 851 9.69 2.79 33.27
N ALA A 852 9.04 1.62 33.17
CA ALA A 852 8.08 1.18 34.18
C ALA A 852 8.71 1.12 35.59
N VAL A 853 9.83 0.40 35.75
CA VAL A 853 10.55 0.28 37.03
C VAL A 853 11.09 1.62 37.51
N ALA A 854 11.62 2.47 36.63
CA ALA A 854 12.12 3.80 37.01
C ALA A 854 11.00 4.71 37.53
N ILE A 855 9.75 4.55 37.08
CA ILE A 855 8.60 5.29 37.61
C ILE A 855 8.06 4.64 38.90
N THR A 856 7.89 3.32 38.94
CA THR A 856 7.28 2.60 40.09
C THR A 856 8.27 2.17 41.19
N SER A 857 9.42 2.82 41.33
CA SER A 857 10.40 2.52 42.38
C SER A 857 10.52 3.66 43.39
N ASP A 858 10.33 3.34 44.66
CA ASP A 858 10.40 4.31 45.76
C ASP A 858 11.81 4.95 45.86
N ASN A 859 12.86 4.12 45.80
CA ASN A 859 14.26 4.51 45.86
C ASN A 859 15.08 3.70 44.85
N PHE A 860 16.18 4.28 44.35
CA PHE A 860 17.10 3.59 43.42
C PHE A 860 17.82 2.39 44.05
N ASP A 861 17.89 2.33 45.39
CA ASP A 861 18.55 1.25 46.14
C ASP A 861 17.73 -0.06 46.20
N LYS A 862 16.49 -0.07 45.68
CA LYS A 862 15.62 -1.25 45.65
C LYS A 862 15.03 -1.47 44.26
N PHE A 863 15.62 -2.41 43.51
CA PHE A 863 15.12 -2.81 42.20
C PHE A 863 13.86 -3.71 42.33
N GLY A 864 12.69 -3.15 42.08
CA GLY A 864 11.42 -3.87 42.10
C GLY A 864 10.20 -2.98 41.83
N PHE A 865 9.01 -3.58 41.80
CA PHE A 865 7.74 -2.87 41.77
C PHE A 865 7.27 -2.63 43.22
N SER A 866 7.32 -1.39 43.71
CA SER A 866 6.75 -1.05 45.02
C SER A 866 5.25 -0.76 44.93
N SER A 867 4.53 -1.00 46.03
CA SER A 867 3.06 -0.88 46.11
C SER A 867 2.61 0.46 46.69
N GLY A 868 3.21 1.56 46.23
CA GLY A 868 2.92 2.93 46.69
C GLY A 868 2.88 3.92 45.53
N ALA A 869 1.89 4.81 45.54
CA ALA A 869 1.78 5.89 44.55
C ALA A 869 2.77 7.02 44.86
N THR A 870 4.00 6.90 44.34
CA THR A 870 5.08 7.88 44.54
C THR A 870 4.81 9.19 43.79
N ASP A 871 5.37 10.31 44.28
CA ASP A 871 5.35 11.60 43.57
C ASP A 871 5.92 11.48 42.15
N ARG A 872 6.91 10.60 41.95
CA ARG A 872 7.48 10.30 40.62
C ARG A 872 6.43 9.71 39.68
N THR A 873 5.59 8.82 40.18
CA THR A 873 4.47 8.22 39.44
C THR A 873 3.42 9.26 39.07
N ALA A 874 3.01 10.10 40.02
CA ALA A 874 2.07 11.20 39.76
C ALA A 874 2.62 12.22 38.74
N ASN A 875 3.90 12.57 38.84
CA ASN A 875 4.54 13.53 37.93
C ASN A 875 4.76 12.97 36.51
N PHE A 876 5.12 11.67 36.37
CA PHE A 876 5.17 11.03 35.05
C PHE A 876 3.78 11.00 34.40
N PHE A 877 2.74 10.64 35.15
CA PHE A 877 1.38 10.63 34.64
C PHE A 877 0.92 12.03 34.24
N ARG A 878 1.19 13.06 35.05
CA ARG A 878 0.99 14.48 34.69
C ARG A 878 1.69 14.83 33.37
N ALA A 879 2.96 14.47 33.20
CA ALA A 879 3.72 14.78 31.98
C ALA A 879 3.15 14.07 30.73
N LEU A 880 2.78 12.79 30.84
CA LEU A 880 2.16 12.01 29.78
C LEU A 880 0.81 12.62 29.33
N LEU A 881 -0.03 13.02 30.30
CA LEU A 881 -1.31 13.65 30.05
C LEU A 881 -1.16 15.02 29.35
N TRP A 882 -0.25 15.87 29.83
CA TRP A 882 0.03 17.17 29.19
C TRP A 882 0.63 17.03 27.79
N ALA A 883 1.52 16.06 27.56
CA ALA A 883 2.06 15.77 26.22
C ALA A 883 0.96 15.31 25.25
N THR A 884 0.06 14.42 25.71
CA THR A 884 -1.08 13.92 24.91
C THR A 884 -2.08 15.03 24.58
N ALA A 885 -2.37 15.91 25.55
CA ALA A 885 -3.21 17.08 25.36
C ALA A 885 -2.59 18.09 24.38
N ALA A 886 -1.29 18.36 24.50
CA ALA A 886 -0.57 19.29 23.62
C ALA A 886 -0.53 18.80 22.16
N LEU A 887 -0.25 17.51 21.91
CA LEU A 887 -0.30 16.95 20.55
C LEU A 887 -1.73 16.96 19.98
N SER A 888 -2.74 16.68 20.80
CA SER A 888 -4.15 16.77 20.40
C SER A 888 -4.55 18.20 20.04
N PHE A 889 -4.05 19.20 20.78
CA PHE A 889 -4.27 20.62 20.50
C PHE A 889 -3.55 21.09 19.22
N VAL A 890 -2.31 20.65 18.97
CA VAL A 890 -1.61 20.92 17.69
C VAL A 890 -2.41 20.37 16.50
N ARG A 891 -2.90 19.13 16.59
CA ARG A 891 -3.77 18.51 15.57
C ARG A 891 -5.08 19.31 15.37
N PHE A 892 -5.68 19.77 16.46
CA PHE A 892 -6.88 20.62 16.41
C PHE A 892 -6.64 21.96 15.73
N LEU A 893 -5.55 22.67 16.04
CA LEU A 893 -5.19 23.92 15.36
C LEU A 893 -4.98 23.72 13.85
N GLY A 894 -4.33 22.62 13.46
CA GLY A 894 -4.21 22.21 12.06
C GLY A 894 -5.56 21.95 11.38
N CYS A 895 -6.48 21.25 12.06
CA CYS A 895 -7.86 21.05 11.60
C CYS A 895 -8.60 22.38 11.39
N VAL A 896 -8.55 23.29 12.36
CA VAL A 896 -9.22 24.60 12.28
C VAL A 896 -8.67 25.44 11.13
N TYR A 897 -7.34 25.53 10.97
CA TYR A 897 -6.73 26.27 9.86
C TYR A 897 -7.03 25.63 8.49
N PHE A 898 -7.01 24.31 8.37
CA PHE A 898 -7.39 23.60 7.14
C PHE A 898 -8.86 23.85 6.77
N LEU A 899 -9.78 23.79 7.73
CA LEU A 899 -11.20 24.05 7.51
C LEU A 899 -11.44 25.52 7.15
N PHE A 900 -10.75 26.46 7.80
CA PHE A 900 -10.78 27.89 7.47
C PHE A 900 -10.26 28.16 6.05
N LYS A 901 -9.10 27.60 5.68
CA LYS A 901 -8.51 27.70 4.33
C LYS A 901 -9.47 27.13 3.28
N SER A 902 -10.01 25.93 3.52
CA SER A 902 -10.94 25.27 2.59
C SER A 902 -12.27 26.02 2.47
N GLY A 903 -12.79 26.57 3.58
CA GLY A 903 -14.01 27.38 3.61
C GLY A 903 -13.85 28.71 2.86
N LEU A 904 -12.76 29.45 3.12
CA LEU A 904 -12.44 30.67 2.38
C LEU A 904 -12.24 30.41 0.88
N LEU A 905 -11.48 29.37 0.51
CA LEU A 905 -11.32 29.00 -0.89
C LEU A 905 -12.67 28.63 -1.52
N SER A 906 -13.56 27.93 -0.82
CA SER A 906 -14.93 27.64 -1.30
C SER A 906 -15.81 28.90 -1.49
N CYS A 907 -15.54 29.96 -0.72
CA CYS A 907 -16.25 31.24 -0.85
C CYS A 907 -15.67 32.13 -1.95
N CYS A 908 -14.35 32.08 -2.17
CA CYS A 908 -13.62 32.93 -3.11
C CYS A 908 -13.50 32.32 -4.53
N ALA A 909 -13.42 30.99 -4.67
CA ALA A 909 -13.41 30.28 -5.96
C ALA A 909 -14.82 30.19 -6.58
N ARG A 910 -15.52 31.33 -6.65
CA ARG A 910 -16.96 31.38 -6.89
C ARG A 910 -17.35 31.49 -8.37
N ARG A 911 -16.96 30.49 -9.17
CA ARG A 911 -17.58 29.97 -10.42
C ARG A 911 -16.54 29.39 -11.36
#